data_AF-A0A2G1X0A7-F1
#
_entry.id   AF-A0A2G1X0A7-F1
#
_cell.length_a   1.000
_cell.length_b   1.000
_cell.length_c   1.000
_cell.angle_alpha   90.00
_cell.angle_beta   90.00
_cell.angle_gamma   90.00
#
_symmetry.space_group_name_H-M   'P 1'
#
loop_
_entity.id
_entity.type
_entity.pdbx_description
1 polymer ?
#
loop_
_entity_poly.entity_id
_entity_poly.type
_entity_poly.pdbx_seq_one_letter_code
_entity_poly.pdbx_strand_id
1 'polypeptide(L)'
;MPQQFTTTLPDEDQPVLGNGVEDEIAVDRESAVTNYGDVRIQIRETGQSTWDSSAAGFAEFIGAFDTLTMEFVGRADGEEYEVRARTETEHRIGAWTQPVVIVTAFPSPSGLTATVVDATTVDLAWEDNADNETGYLVERRRLYGGGWSHWVEVDDLDPDTESTTVGAPSDATVEYRVTAYTPHSEASDTAEATTPAIGLAPRGVQASGWHVEIDRPDGEGVVEPTILADVEASPRLNGTPEVTIPVPRAEKWLDEEWERQPMRVWRDGERLPIEQFDDARIVRGSGGDHVELIGRGGTALSARYQDEVRDRSAHNVMRDVLDASGYHYTVDPAPASTGESFGTLSGRADWRNYADIDELTDPIAVNFDSLEPRRTAVMTLLPDIESAGVDIVNDTTVNWTVSNAVEFDVGEQRSSTWTFETEYRIPAESVGVWFRASYNYDGFLLVYLDGQKIGSIARQEADSADKTVEWKEISDLVGSRTADEIDDLDAGTHTLEVVTSDSDPTISTQLGPEGSMYLDMPAVVDEREWDPSTFANTLDSNERLDGPPGVYSPQTIDFTIQPIQRATGATLAATVSDTTNDQAIGVGPIETDVQEATNATSIDRDFGSSTRDFIARVTLGGADGDAADGPNGGVEQYYTNYRTVPQRLDELTVEYDALGSPSISESIDNPIEEELTSKAQRANCIWEVQWDADVGGPRVIVTQIGQRTSDADPDIANYDVSKDLSRELSGATVYGKSQPTEGEGFTASLSGTSLANDRIQANSERVYAPDGTEFESVEESGDEVAGDYEIEYQDGFISITDGGDMTAGQDYLIDYEWQPVGSTERDVSFDNHRVEKLNAIRSDTAAVGAASFIVDELDSPQWEAEVTIPQREAGFALVDAIAPSQLPTPGDERFEIRSIDESAGEISLTLGARLSAGDVIDKIERSLSETAREV
;
A
#
# COMPACT_ATOMS: atom_id res chain seq x y z
N MET A 1 -41.96 48.99 -9.99
CA MET A 1 -41.87 47.52 -10.19
C MET A 1 -42.35 46.88 -8.89
N PRO A 2 -43.23 45.87 -8.91
CA PRO A 2 -43.53 45.12 -7.68
C PRO A 2 -42.24 44.45 -7.20
N GLN A 3 -41.89 44.66 -5.92
CA GLN A 3 -40.80 43.93 -5.28
C GLN A 3 -41.34 42.58 -4.82
N GLN A 4 -40.73 41.49 -5.26
CA GLN A 4 -40.97 40.16 -4.73
C GLN A 4 -40.12 39.97 -3.47
N PHE A 5 -40.73 39.46 -2.42
CA PHE A 5 -40.07 39.02 -1.20
C PHE A 5 -40.44 37.55 -0.99
N THR A 6 -39.44 36.71 -0.72
CA THR A 6 -39.63 35.29 -0.43
C THR A 6 -39.38 35.07 1.05
N THR A 7 -40.34 34.50 1.78
CA THR A 7 -40.20 34.14 3.20
C THR A 7 -39.36 32.87 3.34
N THR A 8 -38.75 32.67 4.52
CA THR A 8 -38.07 31.42 4.87
C THR A 8 -39.09 30.29 4.99
N LEU A 9 -38.80 29.13 4.40
CA LEU A 9 -39.58 27.91 4.54
C LEU A 9 -38.93 27.06 5.65
N PRO A 10 -39.65 26.67 6.72
CA PRO A 10 -39.14 25.72 7.71
C PRO A 10 -38.81 24.35 7.09
N ASP A 11 -37.71 23.76 7.52
CA ASP A 11 -37.35 22.37 7.19
C ASP A 11 -38.29 21.40 7.89
N GLU A 12 -38.43 20.19 7.33
CA GLU A 12 -39.32 19.14 7.84
C GLU A 12 -38.82 18.55 9.18
N ASP A 13 -39.74 18.10 10.04
CA ASP A 13 -39.40 17.33 11.24
C ASP A 13 -38.89 15.93 10.84
N GLN A 14 -38.08 15.31 11.71
CA GLN A 14 -37.54 13.99 11.45
C GLN A 14 -38.68 12.93 11.48
N PRO A 15 -38.93 12.17 10.39
CA PRO A 15 -39.97 11.14 10.41
C PRO A 15 -39.70 10.02 11.41
N VAL A 16 -40.77 9.50 12.00
CA VAL A 16 -40.81 8.27 12.80
C VAL A 16 -41.36 7.14 11.94
N LEU A 17 -40.61 6.03 11.85
CA LEU A 17 -40.94 4.88 11.01
C LEU A 17 -41.59 3.76 11.83
N GLY A 18 -42.44 2.96 11.18
CA GLY A 18 -43.02 1.74 11.76
C GLY A 18 -43.21 0.62 10.73
N ASN A 19 -43.04 -0.63 11.16
CA ASN A 19 -43.01 -1.85 10.33
C ASN A 19 -43.98 -2.93 10.86
N GLY A 20 -45.16 -2.52 11.35
CA GLY A 20 -46.11 -3.41 12.03
C GLY A 20 -46.92 -4.34 11.10
N VAL A 21 -46.70 -4.28 9.79
CA VAL A 21 -47.37 -5.07 8.73
C VAL A 21 -46.30 -5.49 7.72
N GLU A 22 -46.37 -6.72 7.21
CA GLU A 22 -45.52 -7.24 6.13
C GLU A 22 -45.61 -6.33 4.89
N ASP A 23 -44.52 -6.22 4.14
CA ASP A 23 -44.38 -5.36 2.97
C ASP A 23 -44.61 -3.86 3.17
N GLU A 24 -44.73 -3.35 4.41
CA GLU A 24 -45.16 -1.97 4.68
C GLU A 24 -44.21 -1.20 5.61
N ILE A 25 -43.90 0.03 5.21
CA ILE A 25 -43.22 1.02 6.06
C ILE A 25 -44.14 2.22 6.25
N ALA A 26 -44.68 2.35 7.46
CA ALA A 26 -45.44 3.51 7.90
C ALA A 26 -44.48 4.66 8.25
N VAL A 27 -44.86 5.87 7.84
CA VAL A 27 -44.13 7.11 8.13
C VAL A 27 -45.06 8.08 8.83
N ASP A 28 -44.69 8.45 10.06
CA ASP A 28 -45.34 9.51 10.83
C ASP A 28 -44.40 10.73 10.89
N ARG A 29 -44.87 11.87 10.41
CA ARG A 29 -44.10 13.13 10.41
C ARG A 29 -44.11 13.85 11.76
N GLU A 30 -44.84 13.32 12.75
CA GLU A 30 -45.13 13.92 14.07
C GLU A 30 -45.97 15.21 14.00
N SER A 31 -45.57 16.18 13.18
CA SER A 31 -46.17 17.51 13.09
C SER A 31 -46.16 18.08 11.66
N ALA A 32 -46.96 19.12 11.43
CA ALA A 32 -46.92 19.89 10.18
C ALA A 32 -46.22 21.23 10.45
N VAL A 33 -44.92 21.30 10.14
CA VAL A 33 -44.06 22.46 10.37
C VAL A 33 -44.34 23.66 9.44
N THR A 34 -44.99 23.39 8.31
CA THR A 34 -45.42 24.40 7.33
C THR A 34 -46.95 24.52 7.32
N ASN A 35 -47.45 25.60 6.71
CA ASN A 35 -48.89 25.85 6.57
C ASN A 35 -49.35 26.00 5.10
N TYR A 36 -48.44 25.71 4.16
CA TYR A 36 -48.61 25.85 2.73
C TYR A 36 -47.52 25.07 1.99
N GLY A 37 -47.83 24.56 0.81
CA GLY A 37 -46.92 23.74 0.00
C GLY A 37 -47.17 22.25 0.14
N ASP A 38 -46.18 21.47 -0.26
CA ASP A 38 -46.18 20.02 -0.27
C ASP A 38 -45.07 19.48 0.66
N VAL A 39 -45.24 18.25 1.14
CA VAL A 39 -44.16 17.44 1.71
C VAL A 39 -43.77 16.38 0.70
N ARG A 40 -42.46 16.21 0.51
CA ARG A 40 -41.88 15.12 -0.27
C ARG A 40 -41.19 14.15 0.66
N ILE A 41 -41.54 12.87 0.55
CA ILE A 41 -40.94 11.78 1.32
C ILE A 41 -40.39 10.77 0.32
N GLN A 42 -39.14 10.35 0.52
CA GLN A 42 -38.49 9.35 -0.30
C GLN A 42 -38.03 8.19 0.57
N ILE A 43 -38.10 6.99 0.01
CA ILE A 43 -37.56 5.76 0.59
C ILE A 43 -36.68 5.07 -0.45
N ARG A 44 -35.65 4.36 -0.01
CA ARG A 44 -34.82 3.44 -0.80
C ARG A 44 -34.22 2.38 0.12
N GLU A 45 -33.72 1.30 -0.44
CA GLU A 45 -32.89 0.34 0.32
C GLU A 45 -31.62 1.03 0.84
N THR A 46 -31.13 0.64 2.02
CA THR A 46 -29.92 1.20 2.61
C THR A 46 -28.69 0.91 1.72
N GLY A 47 -27.73 1.83 1.71
CA GLY A 47 -26.44 1.67 0.99
C GLY A 47 -26.46 2.12 -0.48
N GLN A 48 -27.62 2.52 -1.01
CA GLN A 48 -27.72 3.05 -2.37
C GLN A 48 -27.04 4.43 -2.49
N SER A 49 -26.46 4.75 -3.65
CA SER A 49 -25.74 6.01 -3.87
C SER A 49 -26.63 7.16 -4.37
N THR A 50 -27.85 6.87 -4.85
CA THR A 50 -28.78 7.86 -5.43
C THR A 50 -30.18 7.81 -4.81
N TRP A 51 -30.90 8.93 -4.84
CA TRP A 51 -32.28 9.06 -4.33
C TRP A 51 -33.26 9.34 -5.46
N ASP A 52 -33.24 8.47 -6.46
CA ASP A 52 -34.13 8.50 -7.62
C ASP A 52 -34.50 7.07 -8.04
N SER A 53 -35.29 6.93 -9.11
CA SER A 53 -35.80 5.64 -9.58
C SER A 53 -34.74 4.64 -10.06
N SER A 54 -33.45 4.99 -10.07
CA SER A 54 -32.35 4.05 -10.30
C SER A 54 -31.95 3.26 -9.06
N ALA A 55 -32.26 3.75 -7.85
CA ALA A 55 -31.94 3.07 -6.61
C ALA A 55 -32.92 1.93 -6.32
N ALA A 56 -32.40 0.83 -5.78
CA ALA A 56 -33.21 -0.29 -5.32
C ALA A 56 -34.14 0.16 -4.17
N GLY A 57 -35.33 -0.44 -4.11
CA GLY A 57 -36.36 -0.04 -3.15
C GLY A 57 -36.92 1.37 -3.31
N PHE A 58 -36.55 2.14 -4.35
CA PHE A 58 -36.95 3.55 -4.44
C PHE A 58 -38.46 3.74 -4.58
N ALA A 59 -39.04 4.55 -3.70
CA ALA A 59 -40.37 5.10 -3.87
C ALA A 59 -40.43 6.55 -3.37
N GLU A 60 -41.40 7.29 -3.88
CA GLU A 60 -41.61 8.69 -3.53
C GLU A 60 -43.08 8.98 -3.29
N PHE A 61 -43.32 9.75 -2.24
CA PHE A 61 -44.61 10.33 -1.92
C PHE A 61 -44.52 11.86 -1.96
N ILE A 62 -45.50 12.50 -2.60
CA ILE A 62 -45.71 13.94 -2.55
C ILE A 62 -47.14 14.19 -2.07
N GLY A 63 -47.28 14.80 -0.90
CA GLY A 63 -48.57 15.11 -0.28
C GLY A 63 -48.68 16.59 0.09
N ALA A 64 -49.90 17.04 0.39
CA ALA A 64 -50.10 18.39 0.93
C ALA A 64 -49.38 18.55 2.27
N PHE A 65 -48.97 19.78 2.61
CA PHE A 65 -48.21 20.08 3.84
C PHE A 65 -48.80 19.49 5.14
N ASP A 66 -50.14 19.29 5.21
CA ASP A 66 -50.87 18.78 6.36
C ASP A 66 -51.05 17.24 6.36
N THR A 67 -50.41 16.53 5.44
CA THR A 67 -50.38 15.06 5.44
C THR A 67 -49.44 14.54 6.52
N LEU A 68 -49.95 14.15 7.69
CA LEU A 68 -49.10 13.75 8.83
C LEU A 68 -48.60 12.30 8.76
N THR A 69 -49.37 11.39 8.18
CA THR A 69 -49.02 9.97 8.09
C THR A 69 -49.20 9.45 6.67
N MET A 70 -48.34 8.53 6.25
CA MET A 70 -48.46 7.78 5.02
C MET A 70 -47.74 6.43 5.14
N GLU A 71 -47.87 5.57 4.13
CA GLU A 71 -47.25 4.25 4.10
C GLU A 71 -46.65 3.99 2.72
N PHE A 72 -45.46 3.38 2.71
CA PHE A 72 -44.89 2.75 1.52
C PHE A 72 -45.27 1.27 1.54
N VAL A 73 -46.07 0.85 0.57
CA VAL A 73 -46.56 -0.54 0.42
C VAL A 73 -45.74 -1.32 -0.60
N GLY A 74 -45.71 -2.64 -0.50
CA GLY A 74 -44.99 -3.53 -1.42
C GLY A 74 -43.48 -3.32 -1.33
N ARG A 75 -42.95 -3.21 -0.11
CA ARG A 75 -41.51 -3.25 0.20
C ARG A 75 -41.12 -4.71 0.36
N ALA A 76 -39.94 -5.12 -0.08
CA ALA A 76 -39.46 -6.48 0.18
C ALA A 76 -39.35 -6.73 1.70
N ASP A 77 -39.75 -7.91 2.15
CA ASP A 77 -39.73 -8.32 3.56
C ASP A 77 -38.29 -8.47 4.10
N GLY A 78 -38.05 -8.30 5.39
CA GLY A 78 -36.70 -8.44 5.98
C GLY A 78 -35.56 -7.61 5.35
N GLU A 79 -35.86 -6.54 4.60
CA GLU A 79 -34.88 -5.65 3.98
C GLU A 79 -34.78 -4.32 4.73
N GLU A 80 -33.57 -3.74 4.77
CA GLU A 80 -33.35 -2.43 5.40
C GLU A 80 -33.58 -1.29 4.40
N TYR A 81 -34.40 -0.33 4.81
CA TYR A 81 -34.71 0.87 4.06
C TYR A 81 -34.36 2.13 4.84
N GLU A 82 -33.96 3.16 4.12
CA GLU A 82 -33.80 4.51 4.64
C GLU A 82 -34.83 5.48 4.06
N VAL A 83 -35.38 6.34 4.92
CA VAL A 83 -36.43 7.31 4.58
C VAL A 83 -35.97 8.73 4.91
N ARG A 84 -36.22 9.68 4.00
CA ARG A 84 -36.02 11.11 4.23
C ARG A 84 -37.19 11.94 3.75
N ALA A 85 -37.38 13.11 4.37
CA ALA A 85 -38.47 14.03 4.05
C ALA A 85 -37.99 15.47 3.87
N ARG A 86 -38.73 16.29 3.12
CA ARG A 86 -38.55 17.74 3.05
C ARG A 86 -39.84 18.47 2.69
N THR A 87 -39.89 19.76 3.00
CA THR A 87 -40.96 20.67 2.60
C THR A 87 -40.67 21.34 1.27
N GLU A 88 -41.70 21.58 0.46
CA GLU A 88 -41.59 22.20 -0.86
C GLU A 88 -42.72 23.20 -1.13
N THR A 89 -42.42 24.28 -1.85
CA THR A 89 -43.39 25.22 -2.41
C THR A 89 -42.99 25.54 -3.85
N GLU A 90 -43.84 26.23 -4.60
CA GLU A 90 -43.51 26.74 -5.93
C GLU A 90 -42.39 27.81 -5.95
N HIS A 91 -41.87 28.22 -4.78
CA HIS A 91 -40.90 29.30 -4.64
C HIS A 91 -39.63 28.93 -3.85
N ARG A 92 -39.71 27.94 -2.94
CA ARG A 92 -38.62 27.49 -2.06
C ARG A 92 -38.74 25.99 -1.80
N ILE A 93 -37.58 25.36 -1.62
CA ILE A 93 -37.43 23.94 -1.26
C ILE A 93 -36.63 23.92 0.06
N GLY A 94 -37.12 23.18 1.05
CA GLY A 94 -36.46 22.96 2.33
C GLY A 94 -35.32 21.94 2.23
N ALA A 95 -34.49 21.87 3.26
CA ALA A 95 -33.47 20.83 3.38
C ALA A 95 -34.11 19.45 3.58
N TRP A 96 -33.40 18.42 3.15
CA TRP A 96 -33.76 17.04 3.51
C TRP A 96 -33.44 16.79 4.99
N THR A 97 -34.31 16.04 5.67
CA THR A 97 -33.98 15.41 6.95
C THR A 97 -32.80 14.45 6.79
N GLN A 98 -32.15 14.08 7.89
CA GLN A 98 -31.24 12.94 7.87
C GLN A 98 -32.03 11.67 7.53
N PRO A 99 -31.46 10.70 6.81
CA PRO A 99 -32.14 9.43 6.57
C PRO A 99 -32.38 8.68 7.89
N VAL A 100 -33.57 8.09 8.04
CA VAL A 100 -33.91 7.19 9.16
C VAL A 100 -34.06 5.79 8.61
N VAL A 101 -33.44 4.82 9.29
CA VAL A 101 -33.43 3.42 8.87
C VAL A 101 -34.53 2.61 9.54
N ILE A 102 -35.06 1.61 8.84
CA ILE A 102 -35.97 0.58 9.37
C ILE A 102 -35.84 -0.70 8.56
N VAL A 103 -35.93 -1.86 9.22
CA VAL A 103 -36.00 -3.17 8.57
C VAL A 103 -37.48 -3.59 8.45
N THR A 104 -37.91 -4.05 7.28
CA THR A 104 -39.28 -4.59 7.11
C THR A 104 -39.48 -5.86 7.93
N ALA A 105 -40.74 -6.18 8.25
CA ALA A 105 -41.04 -7.45 8.91
C ALA A 105 -40.62 -8.62 8.01
N PHE A 106 -40.22 -9.75 8.60
CA PHE A 106 -39.77 -10.92 7.87
C PHE A 106 -40.57 -12.16 8.29
N PRO A 107 -41.23 -12.87 7.36
CA PRO A 107 -42.11 -13.97 7.71
C PRO A 107 -41.31 -15.19 8.16
N SER A 108 -41.72 -15.81 9.27
CA SER A 108 -41.11 -17.06 9.73
C SER A 108 -41.57 -18.23 8.86
N PRO A 109 -40.71 -19.24 8.57
CA PRO A 109 -41.19 -20.53 8.11
C PRO A 109 -42.23 -21.08 9.09
N SER A 110 -43.12 -21.94 8.61
CA SER A 110 -44.22 -22.45 9.46
C SER A 110 -44.49 -23.92 9.27
N GLY A 111 -45.06 -24.55 10.29
CA GLY A 111 -45.46 -25.95 10.19
C GLY A 111 -44.26 -26.89 10.14
N LEU A 112 -43.13 -26.51 10.74
CA LEU A 112 -41.94 -27.37 10.80
C LEU A 112 -42.28 -28.71 11.46
N THR A 113 -41.93 -29.80 10.77
CA THR A 113 -42.09 -31.17 11.25
C THR A 113 -40.77 -31.92 11.17
N ALA A 114 -40.47 -32.68 12.22
CA ALA A 114 -39.29 -33.53 12.30
C ALA A 114 -39.70 -35.01 12.32
N THR A 115 -39.51 -35.71 11.20
CA THR A 115 -39.91 -37.11 11.01
C THR A 115 -38.71 -38.04 11.09
N VAL A 116 -38.66 -38.87 12.13
CA VAL A 116 -37.57 -39.84 12.32
C VAL A 116 -37.63 -40.93 11.25
N VAL A 117 -36.56 -41.07 10.47
CA VAL A 117 -36.40 -42.08 9.41
C VAL A 117 -35.82 -43.36 10.00
N ASP A 118 -34.70 -43.25 10.72
CA ASP A 118 -34.06 -44.34 11.45
C ASP A 118 -33.33 -43.83 12.71
N ALA A 119 -32.42 -44.64 13.25
CA ALA A 119 -31.70 -44.32 14.48
C ALA A 119 -30.72 -43.14 14.33
N THR A 120 -30.40 -42.69 13.11
CA THR A 120 -29.40 -41.65 12.83
C THR A 120 -29.85 -40.61 11.82
N THR A 121 -31.12 -40.62 11.41
CA THR A 121 -31.61 -39.77 10.33
C THR A 121 -33.02 -39.27 10.61
N VAL A 122 -33.22 -37.97 10.37
CA VAL A 122 -34.49 -37.25 10.52
C VAL A 122 -34.76 -36.44 9.25
N ASP A 123 -35.97 -36.55 8.71
CA ASP A 123 -36.47 -35.69 7.64
C ASP A 123 -37.17 -34.48 8.25
N LEU A 124 -36.77 -33.29 7.85
CA LEU A 124 -37.39 -32.01 8.20
C LEU A 124 -38.24 -31.52 7.03
N ALA A 125 -39.43 -31.00 7.31
CA ALA A 125 -40.28 -30.33 6.33
C ALA A 125 -41.04 -29.16 6.96
N TRP A 126 -41.11 -28.03 6.26
CA TRP A 126 -41.80 -26.80 6.66
C TRP A 126 -42.48 -26.16 5.44
N GLU A 127 -43.34 -25.17 5.69
CA GLU A 127 -43.90 -24.28 4.68
C GLU A 127 -43.04 -23.01 4.63
N ASP A 128 -42.57 -22.67 3.43
CA ASP A 128 -41.91 -21.40 3.15
C ASP A 128 -42.95 -20.28 3.07
N ASN A 129 -42.70 -19.21 3.83
CA ASN A 129 -43.52 -18.01 3.84
C ASN A 129 -42.75 -16.76 3.39
N ALA A 130 -41.43 -16.85 3.24
CA ALA A 130 -40.61 -15.76 2.74
C ALA A 130 -40.55 -15.83 1.21
N ASP A 131 -40.39 -14.68 0.56
CA ASP A 131 -40.26 -14.61 -0.90
C ASP A 131 -38.96 -13.92 -1.34
N ASN A 132 -38.08 -13.63 -0.37
CA ASN A 132 -36.83 -12.91 -0.56
C ASN A 132 -35.74 -13.26 0.48
N GLU A 133 -35.87 -14.41 1.13
CA GLU A 133 -34.83 -14.97 1.98
C GLU A 133 -33.54 -15.24 1.19
N THR A 134 -32.41 -15.12 1.87
CA THR A 134 -31.10 -15.51 1.35
C THR A 134 -30.86 -17.01 1.49
N GLY A 135 -31.53 -17.64 2.46
CA GLY A 135 -31.48 -19.08 2.69
C GLY A 135 -32.17 -19.49 3.98
N TYR A 136 -31.96 -20.76 4.34
CA TYR A 136 -32.49 -21.39 5.54
C TYR A 136 -31.39 -22.03 6.36
N LEU A 137 -31.17 -21.50 7.56
CA LEU A 137 -30.27 -22.09 8.54
C LEU A 137 -31.00 -23.19 9.32
N VAL A 138 -30.46 -24.40 9.29
CA VAL A 138 -30.98 -25.55 10.04
C VAL A 138 -30.07 -25.85 11.21
N GLU A 139 -30.62 -25.71 12.41
CA GLU A 139 -29.90 -25.97 13.65
C GLU A 139 -30.57 -27.10 14.44
N ARG A 140 -29.79 -27.78 15.28
CA ARG A 140 -30.31 -28.78 16.22
C ARG A 140 -29.73 -28.59 17.61
N ARG A 141 -30.49 -28.99 18.62
CA ARG A 141 -29.99 -29.17 20.00
C ARG A 141 -30.53 -30.45 20.60
N ARG A 142 -29.77 -31.06 21.51
CA ARG A 142 -30.10 -32.35 22.13
C ARG A 142 -30.45 -32.19 23.60
N LEU A 143 -31.42 -32.98 24.05
CA LEU A 143 -31.79 -33.05 25.46
C LEU A 143 -30.79 -33.95 26.22
N TYR A 144 -30.11 -33.39 27.22
CA TYR A 144 -29.19 -34.08 28.14
C TYR A 144 -29.61 -33.84 29.59
N GLY A 145 -29.75 -34.91 30.38
CA GLY A 145 -29.98 -34.79 31.84
C GLY A 145 -31.24 -33.99 32.25
N GLY A 146 -32.16 -33.73 31.32
CA GLY A 146 -33.35 -32.91 31.52
C GLY A 146 -33.24 -31.44 31.08
N GLY A 147 -32.10 -31.02 30.52
CA GLY A 147 -31.90 -29.70 29.89
C GLY A 147 -31.45 -29.83 28.43
N TRP A 148 -31.68 -28.79 27.63
CA TRP A 148 -31.24 -28.75 26.23
C TRP A 148 -29.79 -28.30 26.11
N SER A 149 -29.04 -28.88 25.18
CA SER A 149 -27.73 -28.36 24.75
C SER A 149 -27.89 -27.02 24.02
N HIS A 150 -26.77 -26.38 23.68
CA HIS A 150 -26.77 -25.29 22.72
C HIS A 150 -27.23 -25.77 21.33
N TRP A 151 -27.66 -24.81 20.51
CA TRP A 151 -27.96 -25.02 19.10
C TRP A 151 -26.67 -25.22 18.32
N VAL A 152 -26.66 -26.21 17.44
CA VAL A 152 -25.55 -26.54 16.55
C VAL A 152 -26.10 -26.49 15.14
N GLU A 153 -25.46 -25.72 14.27
CA GLU A 153 -25.76 -25.68 12.84
C GLU A 153 -25.54 -27.08 12.23
N VAL A 154 -26.47 -27.47 11.36
CA VAL A 154 -26.49 -28.79 10.73
C VAL A 154 -26.49 -28.65 9.21
N ASP A 155 -27.07 -27.58 8.69
CA ASP A 155 -27.18 -27.31 7.26
C ASP A 155 -27.46 -25.81 7.05
N ASP A 156 -27.00 -25.29 5.91
CA ASP A 156 -27.36 -23.98 5.38
C ASP A 156 -27.88 -24.20 3.95
N LEU A 157 -29.17 -23.92 3.76
CA LEU A 157 -29.92 -24.33 2.59
C LEU A 157 -30.22 -23.14 1.69
N ASP A 158 -30.27 -23.40 0.38
CA ASP A 158 -30.66 -22.41 -0.63
C ASP A 158 -32.08 -21.84 -0.35
N PRO A 159 -32.40 -20.62 -0.86
CA PRO A 159 -33.77 -20.08 -0.87
C PRO A 159 -34.80 -21.04 -1.46
N ASP A 160 -36.08 -20.82 -1.16
CA ASP A 160 -37.23 -21.64 -1.58
C ASP A 160 -37.19 -23.10 -1.07
N THR A 161 -36.32 -23.43 -0.09
CA THR A 161 -36.20 -24.80 0.41
C THR A 161 -37.28 -25.08 1.46
N GLU A 162 -38.09 -26.13 1.24
CA GLU A 162 -39.19 -26.54 2.14
C GLU A 162 -38.93 -27.86 2.90
N SER A 163 -37.80 -28.54 2.62
CA SER A 163 -37.46 -29.79 3.28
C SER A 163 -35.98 -30.15 3.16
N THR A 164 -35.44 -30.83 4.18
CA THR A 164 -34.09 -31.41 4.15
C THR A 164 -34.04 -32.72 4.94
N THR A 165 -33.03 -33.55 4.69
CA THR A 165 -32.74 -34.76 5.48
C THR A 165 -31.42 -34.56 6.22
N VAL A 166 -31.47 -34.60 7.54
CA VAL A 166 -30.32 -34.33 8.39
C VAL A 166 -29.90 -35.55 9.20
N GLY A 167 -28.60 -35.63 9.48
CA GLY A 167 -28.06 -36.58 10.45
C GLY A 167 -28.58 -36.27 11.86
N ALA A 168 -28.80 -37.32 12.65
CA ALA A 168 -29.27 -37.22 14.03
C ALA A 168 -28.47 -38.15 14.96
N PRO A 169 -28.19 -37.73 16.20
CA PRO A 169 -27.64 -38.64 17.21
C PRO A 169 -28.66 -39.75 17.52
N SER A 170 -28.19 -40.99 17.68
CA SER A 170 -29.05 -42.12 18.08
C SER A 170 -29.39 -42.10 19.55
N ASP A 171 -30.55 -42.65 19.91
CA ASP A 171 -31.06 -42.70 21.29
C ASP A 171 -31.09 -41.30 21.94
N ALA A 172 -31.67 -40.34 21.23
CA ALA A 172 -31.67 -38.94 21.62
C ALA A 172 -33.00 -38.27 21.35
N THR A 173 -33.45 -37.41 22.27
CA THR A 173 -34.43 -36.37 21.98
C THR A 173 -33.69 -35.15 21.46
N VAL A 174 -34.08 -34.68 20.28
CA VAL A 174 -33.46 -33.57 19.55
C VAL A 174 -34.54 -32.57 19.20
N GLU A 175 -34.26 -31.29 19.37
CA GLU A 175 -35.06 -30.19 18.85
C GLU A 175 -34.34 -29.60 17.65
N TYR A 176 -35.07 -29.33 16.59
CA TYR A 176 -34.61 -28.69 15.38
C TYR A 176 -35.21 -27.29 15.29
N ARG A 177 -34.42 -26.35 14.79
CA ARG A 177 -34.85 -24.99 14.45
C ARG A 177 -34.51 -24.75 13.00
N VAL A 178 -35.47 -24.23 12.24
CA VAL A 178 -35.26 -23.76 10.88
C VAL A 178 -35.48 -22.26 10.89
N THR A 179 -34.46 -21.51 10.50
CA THR A 179 -34.44 -20.05 10.51
C THR A 179 -34.29 -19.57 9.07
N ALA A 180 -35.32 -18.92 8.54
CA ALA A 180 -35.15 -18.13 7.32
C ALA A 180 -34.31 -16.90 7.68
N TYR A 181 -33.44 -16.44 6.79
CA TYR A 181 -32.64 -15.24 7.02
C TYR A 181 -32.42 -14.39 5.76
N THR A 182 -32.24 -13.10 5.96
CA THR A 182 -31.62 -12.14 5.02
C THR A 182 -30.37 -11.55 5.69
N PRO A 183 -29.57 -10.70 5.02
CA PRO A 183 -28.48 -9.97 5.69
C PRO A 183 -28.96 -9.04 6.83
N HIS A 184 -30.27 -8.75 6.92
CA HIS A 184 -30.83 -7.72 7.81
C HIS A 184 -31.87 -8.27 8.81
N SER A 185 -32.42 -9.47 8.59
CA SER A 185 -33.48 -10.03 9.43
C SER A 185 -33.47 -11.57 9.47
N GLU A 186 -34.03 -12.14 10.53
CA GLU A 186 -34.17 -13.60 10.69
C GLU A 186 -35.48 -13.96 11.39
N ALA A 187 -36.04 -15.11 11.05
CA ALA A 187 -37.27 -15.62 11.65
C ALA A 187 -37.30 -17.16 11.64
N SER A 188 -37.79 -17.80 12.71
CA SER A 188 -37.63 -19.25 12.91
C SER A 188 -38.88 -19.99 13.41
N ASP A 189 -38.93 -21.30 13.13
CA ASP A 189 -39.87 -22.28 13.71
C ASP A 189 -39.09 -23.47 14.30
N THR A 190 -39.67 -24.18 15.28
CA THR A 190 -39.01 -25.32 15.95
C THR A 190 -39.84 -26.61 15.98
N ALA A 191 -39.16 -27.76 15.93
CA ALA A 191 -39.78 -29.08 16.01
C ALA A 191 -38.92 -30.09 16.77
N GLU A 192 -39.56 -30.92 17.62
CA GLU A 192 -38.87 -31.98 18.37
C GLU A 192 -39.03 -33.37 17.73
N ALA A 193 -38.00 -34.19 17.82
CA ALA A 193 -37.99 -35.60 17.44
C ALA A 193 -37.24 -36.47 18.47
N THR A 194 -37.53 -37.77 18.52
CA THR A 194 -36.78 -38.72 19.38
C THR A 194 -36.35 -39.94 18.56
N THR A 195 -35.04 -40.12 18.39
CA THR A 195 -34.45 -41.20 17.60
C THR A 195 -34.31 -42.49 18.41
N PRO A 196 -34.52 -43.68 17.79
CA PRO A 196 -34.29 -44.95 18.46
C PRO A 196 -32.80 -45.29 18.59
N ALA A 197 -32.45 -46.20 19.51
CA ALA A 197 -31.08 -46.73 19.63
C ALA A 197 -30.69 -47.65 18.46
N ILE A 198 -29.43 -47.59 17.99
CA ILE A 198 -28.88 -48.41 16.89
C ILE A 198 -28.75 -49.91 17.26
N GLY A 199 -28.95 -50.31 18.52
CA GLY A 199 -28.87 -51.71 18.95
C GLY A 199 -27.44 -52.30 18.90
N LEU A 200 -26.42 -51.46 18.68
CA LEU A 200 -25.02 -51.77 18.96
C LEU A 200 -24.76 -51.46 20.44
N ALA A 201 -24.10 -52.38 21.16
CA ALA A 201 -23.62 -52.07 22.49
C ALA A 201 -22.61 -50.91 22.37
N PRO A 202 -22.83 -49.77 23.06
CA PRO A 202 -21.93 -48.63 22.95
C PRO A 202 -20.52 -49.06 23.37
N ARG A 203 -19.51 -48.79 22.53
CA ARG A 203 -18.14 -48.62 23.03
C ARG A 203 -18.17 -47.32 23.83
N GLY A 204 -18.58 -47.43 25.08
CA GLY A 204 -18.99 -46.31 25.92
C GLY A 204 -17.80 -45.51 26.40
N VAL A 205 -17.49 -44.42 25.68
CA VAL A 205 -16.95 -43.24 26.34
C VAL A 205 -18.05 -42.76 27.29
N GLN A 206 -17.75 -42.66 28.58
CA GLN A 206 -18.75 -42.22 29.57
C GLN A 206 -19.21 -40.80 29.23
N ALA A 207 -20.52 -40.57 29.27
CA ALA A 207 -21.11 -39.24 28.99
C ALA A 207 -20.82 -38.19 30.08
N SER A 208 -20.04 -38.55 31.11
CA SER A 208 -19.65 -37.67 32.22
C SER A 208 -18.37 -38.19 32.86
N GLY A 209 -17.48 -37.30 33.25
CA GLY A 209 -16.20 -37.60 33.90
C GLY A 209 -15.06 -37.86 32.92
N TRP A 210 -13.91 -38.24 33.48
CA TRP A 210 -12.70 -38.51 32.72
C TRP A 210 -12.71 -39.93 32.14
N HIS A 211 -12.39 -40.05 30.86
CA HIS A 211 -12.16 -41.32 30.17
C HIS A 211 -10.79 -41.28 29.50
N VAL A 212 -10.01 -42.35 29.63
CA VAL A 212 -8.64 -42.42 29.13
C VAL A 212 -8.43 -43.77 28.47
N GLU A 213 -7.82 -43.77 27.29
CA GLU A 213 -7.40 -44.97 26.58
C GLU A 213 -5.93 -44.85 26.23
N ILE A 214 -5.15 -45.90 26.50
CA ILE A 214 -3.75 -46.01 26.09
C ILE A 214 -3.62 -47.29 25.27
N ASP A 215 -3.06 -47.19 24.06
CA ASP A 215 -2.77 -48.36 23.25
C ASP A 215 -1.76 -49.26 23.94
N ARG A 216 -2.02 -50.58 23.90
CA ARG A 216 -1.09 -51.53 24.50
C ARG A 216 0.17 -51.66 23.63
N PRO A 217 1.36 -51.75 24.22
CA PRO A 217 2.60 -51.99 23.47
C PRO A 217 2.58 -53.31 22.68
N ASP A 218 1.78 -54.29 23.12
CA ASP A 218 1.61 -55.59 22.47
C ASP A 218 0.64 -55.58 21.27
N GLY A 219 -0.05 -54.45 21.02
CA GLY A 219 -1.03 -54.30 19.95
C GLY A 219 -2.37 -55.00 20.20
N GLU A 220 -2.61 -55.58 21.39
CA GLU A 220 -3.86 -56.26 21.76
C GLU A 220 -4.94 -55.27 22.25
N GLY A 221 -5.12 -54.16 21.55
CA GLY A 221 -6.13 -53.13 21.83
C GLY A 221 -5.70 -52.08 22.86
N VAL A 222 -6.67 -51.55 23.61
CA VAL A 222 -6.48 -50.43 24.55
C VAL A 222 -6.55 -50.86 26.01
N VAL A 223 -5.88 -50.11 26.88
CA VAL A 223 -6.08 -50.12 28.34
C VAL A 223 -6.79 -48.85 28.77
N GLU A 224 -7.81 -49.03 29.59
CA GLU A 224 -8.46 -47.95 30.34
C GLU A 224 -7.91 -47.94 31.77
N PRO A 225 -7.05 -46.97 32.14
CA PRO A 225 -6.55 -46.86 33.50
C PRO A 225 -7.68 -46.48 34.47
N THR A 226 -7.62 -47.01 35.70
CA THR A 226 -8.50 -46.55 36.78
C THR A 226 -8.01 -45.18 37.27
N ILE A 227 -8.86 -44.16 37.24
CA ILE A 227 -8.54 -42.80 37.69
C ILE A 227 -8.85 -42.68 39.19
N LEU A 228 -7.91 -42.15 39.97
CA LEU A 228 -7.99 -42.11 41.45
C LEU A 228 -8.54 -40.80 42.02
N ALA A 229 -8.31 -39.67 41.36
CA ALA A 229 -8.58 -38.31 41.85
C ALA A 229 -8.83 -37.35 40.67
N ASP A 230 -8.95 -36.05 40.95
CA ASP A 230 -9.08 -35.01 39.92
C ASP A 230 -7.86 -35.05 38.99
N VAL A 231 -8.13 -35.22 37.70
CA VAL A 231 -7.13 -35.14 36.63
C VAL A 231 -6.78 -33.67 36.43
N GLU A 232 -5.50 -33.37 36.35
CA GLU A 232 -5.00 -32.03 36.05
C GLU A 232 -4.79 -31.93 34.54
N ALA A 233 -5.64 -31.16 33.85
CA ALA A 233 -5.44 -30.84 32.44
C ALA A 233 -4.95 -29.41 32.31
N SER A 234 -3.85 -29.24 31.57
CA SER A 234 -3.20 -27.97 31.31
C SER A 234 -3.24 -27.70 29.80
N PRO A 235 -4.36 -27.17 29.27
CA PRO A 235 -4.33 -26.54 27.95
C PRO A 235 -3.35 -25.36 28.00
N ARG A 236 -2.62 -25.12 26.90
CA ARG A 236 -1.56 -24.11 26.85
C ARG A 236 -1.76 -23.16 25.69
N LEU A 237 -1.57 -21.88 25.94
CA LEU A 237 -1.38 -20.88 24.89
C LEU A 237 0.11 -20.79 24.58
N ASN A 238 0.44 -20.76 23.29
CA ASN A 238 1.82 -20.77 22.83
C ASN A 238 2.63 -21.97 23.35
N GLY A 239 1.97 -23.11 23.54
CA GLY A 239 2.59 -24.34 24.03
C GLY A 239 1.76 -25.58 23.76
N THR A 240 2.37 -26.74 23.99
CA THR A 240 1.71 -28.04 23.81
C THR A 240 0.84 -28.44 25.02
N PRO A 241 -0.38 -28.97 24.81
CA PRO A 241 -1.28 -29.34 25.90
C PRO A 241 -0.78 -30.59 26.64
N GLU A 242 -0.94 -30.60 27.97
CA GLU A 242 -0.52 -31.69 28.84
C GLU A 242 -1.66 -32.11 29.79
N VAL A 243 -1.73 -33.39 30.13
CA VAL A 243 -2.68 -33.92 31.12
C VAL A 243 -1.98 -34.86 32.09
N THR A 244 -2.23 -34.69 33.39
CA THR A 244 -1.68 -35.53 34.46
C THR A 244 -2.81 -36.33 35.10
N ILE A 245 -2.77 -37.66 34.93
CA ILE A 245 -3.82 -38.57 35.36
C ILE A 245 -3.32 -39.46 36.52
N PRO A 246 -3.83 -39.28 37.74
CA PRO A 246 -3.46 -40.11 38.88
C PRO A 246 -4.14 -41.49 38.82
N VAL A 247 -3.33 -42.55 38.80
CA VAL A 247 -3.77 -43.95 38.68
C VAL A 247 -3.20 -44.84 39.80
N PRO A 248 -3.83 -45.98 40.14
CA PRO A 248 -3.25 -46.93 41.08
C PRO A 248 -1.85 -47.33 40.66
N ARG A 249 -0.93 -47.41 41.63
CA ARG A 249 0.42 -47.87 41.38
C ARG A 249 0.42 -49.27 40.76
N ALA A 250 1.01 -49.37 39.57
CA ALA A 250 1.29 -50.62 38.90
C ALA A 250 2.65 -50.50 38.19
N GLU A 251 3.49 -51.54 38.25
CA GLU A 251 4.85 -51.50 37.68
C GLU A 251 4.83 -51.27 36.17
N LYS A 252 3.80 -51.76 35.47
CA LYS A 252 3.64 -51.58 34.02
C LYS A 252 3.66 -50.11 33.56
N TRP A 253 3.22 -49.18 34.40
CA TRP A 253 3.15 -47.76 34.03
C TRP A 253 4.52 -47.08 34.06
N LEU A 254 5.53 -47.74 34.64
CA LEU A 254 6.90 -47.24 34.76
C LEU A 254 7.85 -47.95 33.78
N ASP A 255 7.27 -48.68 32.82
CA ASP A 255 8.01 -49.45 31.83
C ASP A 255 8.08 -48.63 30.53
N GLU A 256 9.29 -48.47 29.99
CA GLU A 256 9.57 -47.66 28.78
C GLU A 256 8.78 -48.14 27.56
N GLU A 257 8.31 -49.39 27.54
CA GLU A 257 7.46 -49.91 26.46
C GLU A 257 6.09 -49.23 26.40
N TRP A 258 5.58 -48.75 27.55
CA TRP A 258 4.33 -48.00 27.63
C TRP A 258 4.53 -46.52 27.32
N GLU A 259 5.68 -45.96 27.66
CA GLU A 259 6.04 -44.61 27.21
C GLU A 259 5.96 -44.55 25.68
N ARG A 260 5.51 -43.40 25.16
CA ARG A 260 5.28 -43.12 23.74
C ARG A 260 4.09 -43.84 23.09
N GLN A 261 3.34 -44.67 23.81
CA GLN A 261 2.13 -45.28 23.24
C GLN A 261 1.05 -44.22 22.99
N PRO A 262 0.23 -44.37 21.92
CA PRO A 262 -0.89 -43.48 21.68
C PRO A 262 -1.85 -43.45 22.87
N MET A 263 -2.17 -42.24 23.31
CA MET A 263 -3.04 -41.96 24.43
C MET A 263 -4.16 -41.05 23.97
N ARG A 264 -5.38 -41.36 24.41
CA ARG A 264 -6.58 -40.60 24.06
C ARG A 264 -7.32 -40.30 25.34
N VAL A 265 -7.68 -39.03 25.52
CA VAL A 265 -8.28 -38.54 26.75
C VAL A 265 -9.55 -37.80 26.40
N TRP A 266 -10.61 -38.08 27.16
CA TRP A 266 -11.89 -37.40 27.06
C TRP A 266 -12.29 -36.89 28.43
N ARG A 267 -13.01 -35.78 28.42
CA ARG A 267 -13.69 -35.23 29.59
C ARG A 267 -15.12 -34.93 29.18
N ASP A 268 -16.08 -35.50 29.92
CA ASP A 268 -17.52 -35.29 29.70
C ASP A 268 -17.99 -35.61 28.25
N GLY A 269 -17.33 -36.56 27.60
CA GLY A 269 -17.64 -37.02 26.24
C GLY A 269 -16.87 -36.31 25.13
N GLU A 270 -16.20 -35.20 25.43
CA GLU A 270 -15.40 -34.44 24.48
C GLU A 270 -13.94 -34.86 24.50
N ARG A 271 -13.34 -34.95 23.31
CA ARG A 271 -11.97 -35.43 23.14
C ARG A 271 -11.00 -34.27 23.34
N LEU A 272 -10.02 -34.47 24.21
CA LEU A 272 -8.92 -33.53 24.39
C LEU A 272 -7.84 -33.76 23.32
N PRO A 273 -7.04 -32.73 22.98
CA PRO A 273 -5.95 -32.80 22.00
C PRO A 273 -4.73 -33.58 22.51
N ILE A 274 -4.91 -34.66 23.27
CA ILE A 274 -3.83 -35.51 23.79
C ILE A 274 -3.65 -36.70 22.86
N GLU A 275 -2.39 -36.98 22.50
CA GLU A 275 -2.04 -37.98 21.48
C GLU A 275 -1.14 -39.09 22.02
N GLN A 276 -0.32 -38.80 23.03
CA GLN A 276 0.75 -39.68 23.45
C GLN A 276 0.90 -39.74 24.97
N PHE A 277 1.13 -40.93 25.50
CA PHE A 277 1.58 -41.11 26.88
C PHE A 277 3.09 -40.82 26.92
N ASP A 278 3.48 -39.70 27.52
CA ASP A 278 4.85 -39.17 27.47
C ASP A 278 5.72 -39.73 28.61
N ASP A 279 5.27 -39.57 29.86
CA ASP A 279 6.05 -39.91 31.06
C ASP A 279 5.14 -40.33 32.23
N ALA A 280 5.69 -41.02 33.23
CA ALA A 280 5.00 -41.36 34.46
C ALA A 280 5.87 -41.13 35.70
N ARG A 281 5.27 -40.53 36.73
CA ARG A 281 5.96 -40.28 38.02
C ARG A 281 5.23 -40.90 39.20
N ILE A 282 5.99 -41.35 40.20
CA ILE A 282 5.45 -41.89 41.45
C ILE A 282 5.22 -40.75 42.43
N VAL A 283 3.99 -40.59 42.90
CA VAL A 283 3.61 -39.56 43.87
C VAL A 283 3.14 -40.20 45.18
N ARG A 284 3.65 -39.67 46.28
CA ARG A 284 3.32 -40.15 47.62
C ARG A 284 2.17 -39.34 48.21
N GLY A 285 0.97 -39.92 48.24
CA GLY A 285 -0.22 -39.30 48.78
C GLY A 285 -0.56 -39.73 50.22
N SER A 286 -1.50 -39.02 50.84
CA SER A 286 -2.06 -39.33 52.17
C SER A 286 -2.83 -40.67 52.21
N GLY A 287 -3.24 -41.19 51.05
CA GLY A 287 -3.89 -42.49 50.86
C GLY A 287 -2.98 -43.63 50.37
N GLY A 288 -1.67 -43.41 50.18
CA GLY A 288 -0.72 -44.37 49.61
C GLY A 288 0.07 -43.83 48.42
N ASP A 289 1.05 -44.59 47.93
CA ASP A 289 1.78 -44.27 46.70
C ASP A 289 0.88 -44.54 45.48
N HIS A 290 0.82 -43.59 44.54
CA HIS A 290 0.15 -43.73 43.25
C HIS A 290 1.10 -43.32 42.11
N VAL A 291 0.69 -43.55 40.87
CA VAL A 291 1.43 -43.12 39.68
C VAL A 291 0.61 -42.04 38.98
N GLU A 292 1.26 -40.99 38.53
CA GLU A 292 0.68 -39.96 37.67
C GLU A 292 1.15 -40.22 36.24
N LEU A 293 0.21 -40.46 35.32
CA LEU A 293 0.49 -40.61 33.89
C LEU A 293 0.41 -39.24 33.23
N ILE A 294 1.45 -38.86 32.50
CA ILE A 294 1.56 -37.58 31.80
C ILE A 294 1.28 -37.83 30.33
N GLY A 295 0.14 -37.36 29.84
CA GLY A 295 -0.21 -37.36 28.43
C GLY A 295 0.12 -36.02 27.79
N ARG A 296 0.64 -36.03 26.56
CA ARG A 296 0.94 -34.83 25.77
C ARG A 296 0.25 -34.82 24.42
N GLY A 297 -0.11 -33.62 23.98
CA GLY A 297 -0.59 -33.32 22.64
C GLY A 297 0.38 -32.47 21.84
N GLY A 298 0.11 -32.30 20.55
CA GLY A 298 0.95 -31.48 19.67
C GLY A 298 2.36 -32.06 19.47
N THR A 299 2.48 -33.39 19.59
CA THR A 299 3.79 -34.07 19.57
C THR A 299 4.59 -33.81 18.30
N ALA A 300 3.92 -33.59 17.16
CA ALA A 300 4.58 -33.26 15.90
C ALA A 300 5.24 -31.86 15.89
N LEU A 301 4.84 -30.94 16.78
CA LEU A 301 5.46 -29.61 16.90
C LEU A 301 6.89 -29.67 17.49
N SER A 302 7.28 -30.80 18.08
CA SER A 302 8.67 -31.04 18.51
C SER A 302 9.62 -31.35 17.36
N ALA A 303 9.10 -31.57 16.14
CA ALA A 303 9.91 -31.84 14.97
C ALA A 303 10.78 -30.61 14.60
N ARG A 304 11.98 -30.88 14.08
CA ARG A 304 12.91 -29.84 13.62
C ARG A 304 12.45 -29.26 12.29
N TYR A 305 12.35 -27.94 12.20
CA TYR A 305 12.12 -27.19 10.96
C TYR A 305 13.41 -26.51 10.51
N GLN A 306 13.71 -26.59 9.22
CA GLN A 306 14.88 -25.94 8.63
C GLN A 306 14.49 -25.22 7.35
N ASP A 307 14.77 -23.93 7.27
CA ASP A 307 14.47 -23.13 6.10
C ASP A 307 15.36 -21.88 6.02
N GLU A 308 15.46 -21.30 4.83
CA GLU A 308 16.06 -19.98 4.62
C GLU A 308 14.99 -19.04 4.09
N VAL A 309 14.47 -18.19 4.98
CA VAL A 309 13.37 -17.28 4.67
C VAL A 309 13.95 -15.92 4.33
N ARG A 310 13.47 -15.34 3.23
CA ARG A 310 13.78 -13.97 2.83
C ARG A 310 12.49 -13.24 2.48
N ASP A 311 12.34 -12.06 3.06
CA ASP A 311 11.25 -11.14 2.81
C ASP A 311 9.85 -11.77 2.81
N ARG A 312 9.51 -12.52 3.86
CA ARG A 312 8.17 -13.08 4.04
C ARG A 312 7.46 -12.55 5.26
N SER A 313 6.14 -12.42 5.18
CA SER A 313 5.34 -12.05 6.35
C SER A 313 5.36 -13.18 7.40
N ALA A 314 5.39 -12.83 8.69
CA ALA A 314 5.36 -13.80 9.77
C ALA A 314 4.15 -14.76 9.70
N HIS A 315 2.97 -14.27 9.29
CA HIS A 315 1.78 -15.11 9.09
C HIS A 315 2.02 -16.22 8.06
N ASN A 316 2.73 -15.88 6.99
CA ASN A 316 3.08 -16.82 5.94
C ASN A 316 4.15 -17.82 6.40
N VAL A 317 5.15 -17.38 7.16
CA VAL A 317 6.14 -18.28 7.77
C VAL A 317 5.49 -19.24 8.77
N MET A 318 4.51 -18.78 9.57
CA MET A 318 3.75 -19.65 10.47
C MET A 318 3.00 -20.75 9.72
N ARG A 319 2.43 -20.45 8.54
CA ARG A 319 1.80 -21.46 7.68
C ARG A 319 2.81 -22.50 7.18
N ASP A 320 3.99 -22.07 6.71
CA ASP A 320 5.03 -22.99 6.23
C ASP A 320 5.53 -23.92 7.35
N VAL A 321 5.74 -23.35 8.55
CA VAL A 321 6.16 -24.09 9.76
C VAL A 321 5.09 -25.10 10.18
N LEU A 322 3.81 -24.74 10.11
CA LEU A 322 2.70 -25.64 10.43
C LEU A 322 2.45 -26.70 9.35
N ASP A 323 2.63 -26.39 8.06
CA ASP A 323 2.59 -27.36 6.98
C ASP A 323 3.62 -28.50 7.24
N ALA A 324 4.80 -28.15 7.73
CA ALA A 324 5.84 -29.12 8.07
C ALA A 324 5.48 -30.02 9.28
N SER A 325 4.56 -29.58 10.15
CA SER A 325 4.08 -30.39 11.28
C SER A 325 3.16 -31.52 10.84
N GLY A 326 2.48 -31.36 9.70
CA GLY A 326 1.45 -32.27 9.21
C GLY A 326 0.10 -32.16 9.94
N TYR A 327 -0.05 -31.22 10.88
CA TYR A 327 -1.35 -30.92 11.47
C TYR A 327 -2.20 -30.06 10.56
N HIS A 328 -3.52 -30.22 10.67
CA HIS A 328 -4.44 -29.23 10.14
C HIS A 328 -4.27 -27.93 10.93
N TYR A 329 -4.41 -26.80 10.27
CA TYR A 329 -4.29 -25.52 10.95
C TYR A 329 -5.19 -24.45 10.38
N THR A 330 -5.33 -23.39 11.16
CA THR A 330 -5.87 -22.11 10.73
C THR A 330 -4.95 -21.03 11.25
N VAL A 331 -4.40 -20.24 10.32
CA VAL A 331 -3.69 -19.01 10.65
C VAL A 331 -4.57 -17.88 10.13
N ASP A 332 -5.20 -17.15 11.04
CA ASP A 332 -6.08 -16.06 10.67
C ASP A 332 -5.34 -14.97 9.87
N PRO A 333 -6.04 -14.23 9.00
CA PRO A 333 -5.41 -13.17 8.22
C PRO A 333 -4.74 -12.12 9.11
N ALA A 334 -3.62 -11.57 8.67
CA ALA A 334 -3.02 -10.44 9.36
C ALA A 334 -3.97 -9.22 9.29
N PRO A 335 -3.98 -8.33 10.30
CA PRO A 335 -4.72 -7.09 10.20
C PRO A 335 -4.16 -6.26 9.04
N ALA A 336 -5.02 -5.54 8.35
CA ALA A 336 -4.64 -4.62 7.28
C ALA A 336 -5.25 -3.24 7.57
N SER A 337 -4.55 -2.20 7.14
CA SER A 337 -5.06 -0.84 7.08
C SER A 337 -4.88 -0.29 5.67
N THR A 338 -5.71 0.66 5.29
CA THR A 338 -5.73 1.26 3.95
C THR A 338 -5.39 2.74 4.03
N GLY A 339 -4.62 3.24 3.07
CA GLY A 339 -4.28 4.66 2.98
C GLY A 339 -3.33 5.15 4.09
N GLU A 340 -2.38 4.33 4.53
CA GLU A 340 -1.31 4.78 5.42
C GLU A 340 -0.40 5.76 4.68
N SER A 341 -0.12 6.92 5.29
CA SER A 341 0.73 7.94 4.67
C SER A 341 2.20 7.54 4.74
N PHE A 342 2.87 7.42 3.59
CA PHE A 342 4.33 7.40 3.54
C PHE A 342 4.91 8.82 3.65
N GLY A 343 4.27 9.78 2.97
CA GLY A 343 4.65 11.20 2.97
C GLY A 343 4.59 11.82 1.57
N THR A 344 5.02 13.09 1.49
CA THR A 344 5.13 13.83 0.22
C THR A 344 6.58 14.12 -0.09
N LEU A 345 7.06 13.59 -1.21
CA LEU A 345 8.35 13.96 -1.79
C LEU A 345 8.18 15.31 -2.49
N SER A 346 9.00 16.30 -2.15
CA SER A 346 8.90 17.65 -2.73
C SER A 346 10.22 18.41 -2.81
N GLY A 347 11.25 17.98 -2.09
CA GLY A 347 12.55 18.64 -2.09
C GLY A 347 13.63 17.87 -2.86
N ARG A 348 14.68 18.56 -3.27
CA ARG A 348 15.89 17.99 -3.89
C ARG A 348 16.45 16.77 -3.14
N ALA A 349 16.46 16.82 -1.81
CA ALA A 349 16.92 15.71 -0.98
C ALA A 349 16.03 14.47 -1.14
N ASP A 350 14.71 14.63 -1.21
CA ASP A 350 13.78 13.53 -1.45
C ASP A 350 14.04 12.91 -2.82
N TRP A 351 14.13 13.73 -3.86
CA TRP A 351 14.37 13.27 -5.23
C TRP A 351 15.63 12.42 -5.34
N ARG A 352 16.74 12.85 -4.74
CA ARG A 352 18.01 12.10 -4.76
C ARG A 352 18.01 10.86 -3.89
N ASN A 353 17.24 10.86 -2.79
CA ASN A 353 17.22 9.73 -1.87
C ASN A 353 16.36 8.58 -2.40
N TYR A 354 15.33 8.88 -3.18
CA TYR A 354 14.36 7.88 -3.64
C TYR A 354 14.47 7.55 -5.12
N ALA A 355 14.94 8.46 -5.97
CA ALA A 355 15.17 8.20 -7.39
C ALA A 355 16.64 7.90 -7.70
N ASP A 356 16.86 6.94 -8.60
CA ASP A 356 18.18 6.64 -9.16
C ASP A 356 18.38 7.49 -10.42
N ILE A 357 18.96 8.69 -10.25
CA ILE A 357 19.20 9.65 -11.34
C ILE A 357 20.70 9.96 -11.39
N ASP A 358 21.34 9.68 -12.52
CA ASP A 358 22.70 10.14 -12.79
C ASP A 358 22.66 11.55 -13.40
N GLU A 359 22.72 12.59 -12.57
CA GLU A 359 22.68 14.00 -13.00
C GLU A 359 23.77 14.39 -14.02
N LEU A 360 24.81 13.57 -14.21
CA LEU A 360 25.85 13.80 -15.21
C LEU A 360 25.39 13.42 -16.62
N THR A 361 24.69 12.29 -16.76
CA THR A 361 24.39 11.67 -18.06
C THR A 361 22.91 11.52 -18.36
N ASP A 362 22.05 11.58 -17.35
CA ASP A 362 20.60 11.50 -17.50
C ASP A 362 20.01 12.87 -17.85
N PRO A 363 19.02 12.94 -18.76
CA PRO A 363 18.39 14.20 -19.15
C PRO A 363 17.33 14.67 -18.16
N ILE A 364 17.61 14.63 -16.85
CA ILE A 364 16.75 15.14 -15.78
C ILE A 364 17.50 16.18 -14.96
N ALA A 365 16.85 17.31 -14.72
CA ALA A 365 17.28 18.32 -13.77
C ALA A 365 16.61 18.08 -12.42
N VAL A 366 17.43 17.89 -11.39
CA VAL A 366 16.98 17.85 -9.98
C VAL A 366 17.11 19.25 -9.38
N ASN A 367 16.02 20.02 -9.43
CA ASN A 367 15.95 21.36 -8.87
C ASN A 367 15.67 21.32 -7.36
N PHE A 368 15.64 22.49 -6.73
CA PHE A 368 15.40 22.59 -5.28
C PHE A 368 14.03 22.03 -4.87
N ASP A 369 12.99 22.37 -5.64
CA ASP A 369 11.58 22.07 -5.37
C ASP A 369 10.90 21.28 -6.50
N SER A 370 11.67 20.77 -7.48
CA SER A 370 11.07 20.09 -8.62
C SER A 370 12.00 19.15 -9.38
N LEU A 371 11.41 18.27 -10.19
CA LEU A 371 12.08 17.53 -11.27
C LEU A 371 11.58 17.99 -12.64
N GLU A 372 12.49 18.17 -13.59
CA GLU A 372 12.18 18.59 -14.96
C GLU A 372 13.10 17.89 -15.98
N PRO A 373 12.62 17.51 -17.17
CA PRO A 373 13.48 17.07 -18.27
C PRO A 373 14.40 18.19 -18.78
N ARG A 374 15.65 17.84 -19.08
CA ARG A 374 16.61 18.71 -19.77
C ARG A 374 16.43 18.64 -21.28
N ARG A 375 16.94 19.65 -21.99
CA ARG A 375 16.86 19.69 -23.47
C ARG A 375 17.72 18.58 -24.07
N THR A 376 17.09 17.63 -24.74
CA THR A 376 17.74 16.49 -25.42
C THR A 376 17.94 16.71 -26.91
N ALA A 377 17.35 17.79 -27.46
CA ALA A 377 17.55 18.25 -28.81
C ALA A 377 17.73 19.77 -28.86
N VAL A 378 18.83 20.23 -29.44
CA VAL A 378 19.16 21.65 -29.61
C VAL A 378 18.97 22.06 -31.07
N MET A 379 17.97 22.90 -31.32
CA MET A 379 17.66 23.42 -32.66
C MET A 379 18.12 24.88 -32.78
N THR A 380 19.24 25.12 -33.47
CA THR A 380 19.76 26.48 -33.63
C THR A 380 18.89 27.27 -34.61
N LEU A 381 18.55 28.51 -34.26
CA LEU A 381 17.75 29.39 -35.12
C LEU A 381 18.54 29.85 -36.35
N LEU A 382 17.90 29.86 -37.53
CA LEU A 382 18.52 30.34 -38.77
C LEU A 382 19.17 31.73 -38.68
N PRO A 383 18.59 32.74 -38.00
CA PRO A 383 19.23 34.05 -37.83
C PRO A 383 20.58 34.02 -37.10
N ASP A 384 20.79 33.05 -36.19
CA ASP A 384 22.04 32.93 -35.44
C ASP A 384 23.17 32.33 -36.30
N ILE A 385 22.82 31.77 -37.47
CA ILE A 385 23.72 31.09 -38.41
C ILE A 385 24.20 32.05 -39.53
N GLU A 386 23.67 33.27 -39.67
CA GLU A 386 23.95 34.16 -40.82
C GLU A 386 25.42 34.69 -40.89
N SER A 387 26.26 34.37 -39.91
CA SER A 387 27.45 35.13 -39.50
C SER A 387 28.62 35.30 -40.51
N ALA A 388 28.51 34.78 -41.74
CA ALA A 388 29.58 34.82 -42.74
C ALA A 388 29.11 35.09 -44.19
N GLY A 389 27.97 35.77 -44.36
CA GLY A 389 27.47 36.17 -45.69
C GLY A 389 26.78 35.04 -46.44
N VAL A 390 26.29 34.04 -45.70
CA VAL A 390 25.17 33.18 -46.12
C VAL A 390 23.88 33.99 -45.97
N ASP A 391 22.93 33.83 -46.89
CA ASP A 391 21.70 34.62 -46.89
C ASP A 391 20.53 33.74 -46.47
N ILE A 392 19.60 34.28 -45.67
CA ILE A 392 18.30 33.64 -45.46
C ILE A 392 17.48 33.84 -46.74
N VAL A 393 17.16 32.73 -47.41
CA VAL A 393 16.30 32.70 -48.58
C VAL A 393 14.87 32.38 -48.18
N ASN A 394 13.91 33.03 -48.83
CA ASN A 394 12.49 32.77 -48.65
C ASN A 394 11.89 32.18 -49.94
N ASP A 395 11.28 31.00 -49.84
CA ASP A 395 10.65 30.32 -50.97
C ASP A 395 9.41 29.52 -50.53
N THR A 396 8.24 30.15 -50.63
CA THR A 396 6.93 29.52 -50.30
C THR A 396 6.57 28.29 -51.16
N THR A 397 7.37 27.96 -52.19
CA THR A 397 7.13 26.77 -53.01
C THR A 397 7.90 25.54 -52.54
N VAL A 398 8.78 25.72 -51.54
CA VAL A 398 9.59 24.68 -50.93
C VAL A 398 9.08 24.43 -49.51
N ASN A 399 9.19 23.19 -49.05
CA ASN A 399 8.65 22.72 -47.77
C ASN A 399 9.56 23.06 -46.58
N TRP A 400 10.07 24.30 -46.53
CA TRP A 400 10.86 24.83 -45.43
C TRP A 400 9.97 25.34 -44.30
N THR A 401 10.47 25.23 -43.07
CA THR A 401 9.84 25.84 -41.91
C THR A 401 9.76 27.35 -42.08
N VAL A 402 8.59 27.91 -41.82
CA VAL A 402 8.24 29.34 -42.04
C VAL A 402 8.70 29.90 -43.40
N SER A 403 8.76 29.05 -44.42
CA SER A 403 9.24 29.35 -45.77
C SER A 403 10.69 29.87 -45.86
N ASN A 404 11.55 29.66 -44.85
CA ASN A 404 12.92 30.18 -44.82
C ASN A 404 13.98 29.08 -44.74
N ALA A 405 15.12 29.28 -45.38
CA ALA A 405 16.32 28.45 -45.22
C ALA A 405 17.58 29.32 -45.34
N VAL A 406 18.69 28.90 -44.73
CA VAL A 406 20.01 29.51 -44.93
C VAL A 406 20.68 28.90 -46.16
N GLU A 407 21.08 29.74 -47.11
CA GLU A 407 21.75 29.31 -48.35
C GLU A 407 23.28 29.28 -48.20
N PHE A 408 23.82 28.06 -48.31
CA PHE A 408 25.25 27.80 -48.48
C PHE A 408 25.56 27.54 -49.96
N ASP A 409 25.90 28.62 -50.68
CA ASP A 409 26.34 28.54 -52.08
C ASP A 409 27.72 27.88 -52.14
N VAL A 410 27.76 26.71 -52.78
CA VAL A 410 28.98 25.90 -52.92
C VAL A 410 29.93 26.53 -53.92
N GLY A 411 29.41 27.15 -54.98
CA GLY A 411 30.18 27.91 -55.98
C GLY A 411 30.93 29.09 -55.40
N GLU A 412 30.37 29.71 -54.35
CA GLU A 412 31.02 30.79 -53.58
C GLU A 412 31.87 30.27 -52.40
N GLN A 413 31.85 28.97 -52.10
CA GLN A 413 32.58 28.33 -51.00
C GLN A 413 32.33 29.02 -49.65
N ARG A 414 31.05 29.28 -49.35
CA ARG A 414 30.63 29.89 -48.10
C ARG A 414 30.87 28.97 -46.91
N SER A 415 31.13 29.56 -45.75
CA SER A 415 31.12 28.88 -44.45
C SER A 415 30.28 29.67 -43.46
N SER A 416 29.88 29.04 -42.35
CA SER A 416 29.32 29.73 -41.19
C SER A 416 29.61 28.94 -39.91
N THR A 417 29.81 29.67 -38.82
CA THR A 417 30.03 29.12 -37.47
C THR A 417 29.06 29.76 -36.50
N TRP A 418 28.44 28.94 -35.66
CA TRP A 418 27.53 29.38 -34.61
C TRP A 418 27.74 28.58 -33.33
N THR A 419 27.19 29.08 -32.24
CA THR A 419 27.25 28.44 -30.92
C THR A 419 25.92 27.79 -30.57
N PHE A 420 25.98 26.71 -29.81
CA PHE A 420 24.82 26.09 -29.17
C PHE A 420 25.20 25.63 -27.76
N GLU A 421 24.21 25.29 -26.94
CA GLU A 421 24.41 24.91 -25.54
C GLU A 421 23.73 23.60 -25.21
N THR A 422 24.45 22.71 -24.54
CA THR A 422 23.99 21.42 -23.98
C THR A 422 23.85 21.56 -22.47
N GLU A 423 22.80 20.98 -21.89
CA GLU A 423 22.50 21.10 -20.45
C GLU A 423 23.10 19.99 -19.59
N TYR A 424 23.56 18.92 -20.22
CA TYR A 424 24.16 17.75 -19.58
C TYR A 424 25.17 17.11 -20.54
N ARG A 425 25.94 16.14 -20.05
CA ARG A 425 26.94 15.46 -20.87
C ARG A 425 26.29 14.45 -21.80
N ILE A 426 26.55 14.56 -23.10
CA ILE A 426 26.18 13.58 -24.12
C ILE A 426 27.43 12.74 -24.45
N PRO A 427 27.40 11.41 -24.22
CA PRO A 427 28.50 10.53 -24.60
C PRO A 427 28.76 10.59 -26.11
N ALA A 428 30.02 10.52 -26.50
CA ALA A 428 30.49 10.61 -27.89
C ALA A 428 29.71 9.72 -28.86
N GLU A 429 29.39 8.49 -28.46
CA GLU A 429 28.63 7.54 -29.27
C GLU A 429 27.16 7.90 -29.48
N SER A 430 26.65 8.87 -28.72
CA SER A 430 25.25 9.31 -28.73
C SER A 430 25.11 10.75 -29.26
N VAL A 431 26.19 11.40 -29.69
CA VAL A 431 26.16 12.74 -30.27
C VAL A 431 25.65 12.68 -31.71
N GLY A 432 24.39 13.09 -31.92
CA GLY A 432 23.78 13.19 -33.25
C GLY A 432 23.83 14.61 -33.80
N VAL A 433 24.43 14.80 -34.98
CA VAL A 433 24.37 16.07 -35.72
C VAL A 433 23.56 15.88 -36.99
N TRP A 434 22.38 16.50 -37.03
CA TRP A 434 21.37 16.33 -38.07
C TRP A 434 21.01 17.64 -38.72
N PHE A 435 20.86 17.62 -40.04
CA PHE A 435 20.34 18.75 -40.81
C PHE A 435 19.04 18.37 -41.49
N ARG A 436 17.99 19.16 -41.27
CA ARG A 436 16.87 19.26 -42.20
C ARG A 436 17.27 20.25 -43.28
N ALA A 437 17.49 19.77 -44.49
CA ALA A 437 18.02 20.61 -45.55
C ALA A 437 17.61 20.10 -46.94
N SER A 438 17.76 20.99 -47.93
CA SER A 438 17.75 20.61 -49.33
C SER A 438 19.16 20.62 -49.90
N TYR A 439 19.52 19.55 -50.60
CA TYR A 439 20.89 19.31 -51.06
C TYR A 439 20.97 19.32 -52.59
N ASN A 440 21.04 20.52 -53.17
CA ASN A 440 21.07 20.72 -54.62
C ASN A 440 22.38 21.34 -55.08
N TYR A 441 23.45 20.56 -55.01
CA TYR A 441 24.80 21.02 -55.35
C TYR A 441 25.70 19.90 -55.88
N ASP A 442 26.74 20.31 -56.59
CA ASP A 442 27.92 19.52 -56.92
C ASP A 442 29.09 20.10 -56.11
N GLY A 443 29.73 19.30 -55.25
CA GLY A 443 30.76 19.75 -54.31
C GLY A 443 30.75 19.00 -52.98
N PHE A 444 31.34 19.62 -51.94
CA PHE A 444 31.43 19.11 -50.57
C PHE A 444 30.82 20.07 -49.55
N LEU A 445 30.14 19.51 -48.56
CA LEU A 445 29.83 20.15 -47.28
C LEU A 445 30.72 19.51 -46.22
N LEU A 446 31.48 20.30 -45.47
CA LEU A 446 32.32 19.86 -44.36
C LEU A 446 31.72 20.38 -43.07
N VAL A 447 31.63 19.52 -42.04
CA VAL A 447 31.03 19.88 -40.75
C VAL A 447 32.06 19.70 -39.66
N TYR A 448 32.21 20.72 -38.81
CA TYR A 448 33.12 20.73 -37.68
C TYR A 448 32.36 21.01 -36.39
N LEU A 449 32.65 20.21 -35.36
CA LEU A 449 32.17 20.38 -34.00
C LEU A 449 33.37 20.74 -33.13
N ASP A 450 33.33 21.87 -32.43
CA ASP A 450 34.45 22.38 -31.61
C ASP A 450 35.79 22.45 -32.35
N GLY A 451 35.71 22.86 -33.62
CA GLY A 451 36.86 22.99 -34.52
C GLY A 451 37.40 21.64 -35.05
N GLN A 452 36.79 20.52 -34.65
CA GLN A 452 37.13 19.18 -35.12
C GLN A 452 36.19 18.73 -36.24
N LYS A 453 36.73 18.27 -37.38
CA LYS A 453 35.91 17.76 -38.49
C LYS A 453 35.22 16.45 -38.06
N ILE A 454 33.89 16.42 -38.07
CA ILE A 454 33.10 15.25 -37.72
C ILE A 454 32.59 14.47 -38.93
N GLY A 455 32.36 15.15 -40.06
CA GLY A 455 31.86 14.50 -41.27
C GLY A 455 31.85 15.41 -42.50
N SER A 456 31.41 14.84 -43.63
CA SER A 456 31.34 15.55 -44.90
C SER A 456 30.31 14.97 -45.88
N ILE A 457 29.46 15.80 -46.47
CA ILE A 457 28.50 15.42 -47.53
C ILE A 457 29.08 15.74 -48.91
N ALA A 458 29.42 14.70 -49.68
CA ALA A 458 29.81 14.82 -51.09
C ALA A 458 28.61 14.61 -52.03
N ARG A 459 28.35 15.53 -52.96
CA ARG A 459 27.31 15.36 -54.02
C ARG A 459 27.86 15.71 -55.40
N GLN A 460 27.29 15.05 -56.43
CA GLN A 460 27.67 15.16 -57.85
C GLN A 460 26.47 15.56 -58.74
N GLU A 461 25.41 16.08 -58.15
CA GLU A 461 24.15 16.38 -58.84
C GLU A 461 23.62 17.75 -58.41
N ALA A 462 23.91 18.78 -59.19
CA ALA A 462 23.23 20.08 -59.12
C ALA A 462 22.07 20.08 -60.15
N ASP A 463 20.86 19.71 -59.74
CA ASP A 463 19.64 19.88 -60.54
C ASP A 463 18.83 21.06 -60.03
N SER A 464 18.93 22.21 -60.70
CA SER A 464 18.23 23.46 -60.36
C SER A 464 16.70 23.37 -60.11
N ALA A 465 16.05 22.26 -60.45
CA ALA A 465 14.62 22.03 -60.21
C ALA A 465 14.31 21.18 -58.95
N ASP A 466 15.27 20.41 -58.42
CA ASP A 466 15.06 19.58 -57.22
C ASP A 466 15.41 20.38 -55.96
N LYS A 467 14.40 20.65 -55.14
CA LYS A 467 14.53 21.28 -53.82
C LYS A 467 13.84 20.44 -52.75
N THR A 468 13.95 19.12 -52.85
CA THR A 468 13.41 18.23 -51.84
C THR A 468 14.12 18.47 -50.51
N VAL A 469 13.35 18.60 -49.43
CA VAL A 469 13.84 18.77 -48.06
C VAL A 469 13.85 17.40 -47.39
N GLU A 470 14.96 17.04 -46.78
CA GLU A 470 15.12 15.78 -46.06
C GLU A 470 15.95 15.97 -44.79
N TRP A 471 15.73 15.08 -43.82
CA TRP A 471 16.59 14.93 -42.65
C TRP A 471 17.81 14.09 -43.01
N LYS A 472 18.98 14.53 -42.61
CA LYS A 472 20.21 13.80 -42.86
C LYS A 472 21.21 13.96 -41.72
N GLU A 473 21.71 12.83 -41.26
CA GLU A 473 22.79 12.76 -40.29
C GLU A 473 24.15 13.00 -40.96
N ILE A 474 25.06 13.64 -40.22
CA ILE A 474 26.42 13.94 -40.68
C ILE A 474 27.39 12.75 -40.51
N SER A 475 27.15 11.81 -39.59
CA SER A 475 28.07 10.68 -39.36
C SER A 475 27.97 9.59 -40.44
N ASP A 476 26.81 9.47 -41.09
CA ASP A 476 26.46 8.42 -42.07
C ASP A 476 27.09 8.61 -43.48
N LEU A 477 28.18 9.38 -43.55
CA LEU A 477 28.70 9.97 -44.79
C LEU A 477 30.14 9.58 -45.13
N VAL A 478 30.55 9.85 -46.37
CA VAL A 478 31.87 9.48 -46.88
C VAL A 478 32.97 10.26 -46.14
N GLY A 479 33.91 9.52 -45.51
CA GLY A 479 35.04 10.11 -44.81
C GLY A 479 34.72 10.59 -43.39
N SER A 480 33.61 10.12 -42.80
CA SER A 480 33.25 10.36 -41.40
C SER A 480 34.22 9.68 -40.43
N ARG A 481 34.34 10.28 -39.25
CA ARG A 481 34.93 9.64 -38.07
C ARG A 481 33.92 8.61 -37.56
N THR A 482 34.38 7.44 -37.09
CA THR A 482 33.50 6.48 -36.40
C THR A 482 33.03 7.07 -35.07
N ALA A 483 31.94 6.57 -34.47
CA ALA A 483 31.49 7.00 -33.13
C ALA A 483 32.65 7.07 -32.10
N ASP A 484 33.62 6.15 -32.18
CA ASP A 484 34.85 6.09 -31.37
C ASP A 484 35.83 7.29 -31.52
N GLU A 485 35.50 8.29 -32.32
CA GLU A 485 36.39 9.36 -32.74
C GLU A 485 35.78 10.78 -32.60
N ILE A 486 34.52 10.89 -32.18
CA ILE A 486 33.91 12.14 -31.67
C ILE A 486 34.22 12.22 -30.17
N ASP A 487 34.41 13.42 -29.62
CA ASP A 487 34.61 13.60 -28.17
C ASP A 487 33.26 13.78 -27.48
N ASP A 488 33.16 13.46 -26.19
CA ASP A 488 31.95 13.72 -25.42
C ASP A 488 31.60 15.21 -25.46
N LEU A 489 30.30 15.51 -25.58
CA LEU A 489 29.80 16.88 -25.43
C LEU A 489 29.44 17.08 -23.96
N ASP A 490 30.35 17.67 -23.18
CA ASP A 490 30.07 18.08 -21.80
C ASP A 490 28.92 19.12 -21.75
N ALA A 491 28.37 19.40 -20.57
CA ALA A 491 27.42 20.50 -20.43
C ALA A 491 28.11 21.85 -20.69
N GLY A 492 27.47 22.74 -21.45
CA GLY A 492 27.94 24.10 -21.70
C GLY A 492 27.91 24.50 -23.18
N THR A 493 28.70 25.51 -23.52
CA THR A 493 28.70 26.11 -24.87
C THR A 493 29.63 25.37 -25.83
N HIS A 494 29.10 24.99 -26.98
CA HIS A 494 29.80 24.33 -28.09
C HIS A 494 29.65 25.12 -29.38
N THR A 495 30.48 24.77 -30.38
CA THR A 495 30.51 25.42 -31.69
C THR A 495 30.27 24.43 -32.81
N LEU A 496 29.39 24.79 -33.75
CA LEU A 496 29.16 24.04 -34.98
C LEU A 496 29.54 24.93 -36.17
N GLU A 497 30.35 24.39 -37.08
CA GLU A 497 30.77 25.06 -38.30
C GLU A 497 30.43 24.21 -39.52
N VAL A 498 29.86 24.86 -40.52
CA VAL A 498 29.56 24.28 -41.83
C VAL A 498 30.37 25.03 -42.90
N VAL A 499 31.09 24.30 -43.73
CA VAL A 499 31.95 24.84 -44.80
C VAL A 499 31.60 24.17 -46.13
N THR A 500 31.31 24.95 -47.16
CA THR A 500 31.19 24.43 -48.54
C THR A 500 32.52 24.52 -49.27
N SER A 501 32.85 23.49 -50.06
CA SER A 501 34.15 23.36 -50.72
C SER A 501 34.06 22.55 -52.01
N ASP A 502 35.01 22.73 -52.92
CA ASP A 502 35.21 21.89 -54.12
C ASP A 502 36.10 20.66 -53.85
N SER A 503 36.62 20.56 -52.62
CA SER A 503 37.55 19.52 -52.20
C SER A 503 37.42 19.19 -50.71
N ASP A 504 37.72 17.94 -50.37
CA ASP A 504 37.78 17.47 -48.99
C ASP A 504 39.21 16.99 -48.67
N PRO A 505 39.83 17.43 -47.56
CA PRO A 505 41.16 16.98 -47.17
C PRO A 505 41.30 15.45 -47.00
N THR A 506 40.21 14.72 -46.78
CA THR A 506 40.22 13.26 -46.60
C THR A 506 39.88 12.49 -47.88
N ILE A 507 39.42 13.16 -48.95
CA ILE A 507 38.97 12.52 -50.21
C ILE A 507 39.75 13.09 -51.39
N SER A 508 40.37 12.21 -52.18
CA SER A 508 41.23 12.61 -53.31
C SER A 508 40.50 13.15 -54.56
N THR A 509 39.17 13.22 -54.54
CA THR A 509 38.33 13.63 -55.69
C THR A 509 37.86 15.07 -55.50
N GLN A 510 37.91 15.88 -56.55
CA GLN A 510 37.30 17.22 -56.57
C GLN A 510 35.91 17.15 -57.23
N LEU A 511 34.95 17.88 -56.68
CA LEU A 511 33.54 17.91 -57.08
C LEU A 511 33.09 19.37 -57.21
N GLY A 512 32.21 19.67 -58.16
CA GLY A 512 31.77 21.05 -58.45
C GLY A 512 32.92 22.08 -58.47
N PRO A 513 32.75 23.30 -57.96
CA PRO A 513 31.66 23.75 -57.08
C PRO A 513 30.53 24.46 -57.85
N GLU A 514 29.33 23.90 -57.83
CA GLU A 514 28.12 24.53 -58.40
C GLU A 514 26.87 24.19 -57.55
N GLY A 515 25.91 25.11 -57.49
CA GLY A 515 24.66 24.92 -56.73
C GLY A 515 24.77 25.30 -55.24
N SER A 516 23.71 25.00 -54.48
CA SER A 516 23.57 25.44 -53.09
C SER A 516 23.01 24.33 -52.20
N MET A 517 23.45 24.31 -50.95
CA MET A 517 22.75 23.64 -49.86
C MET A 517 21.85 24.65 -49.16
N TYR A 518 20.59 24.29 -48.94
CA TYR A 518 19.62 25.12 -48.22
C TYR A 518 19.35 24.47 -46.87
N LEU A 519 19.94 25.01 -45.80
CA LEU A 519 19.76 24.53 -44.44
C LEU A 519 18.46 25.12 -43.88
N ASP A 520 17.49 24.26 -43.63
CA ASP A 520 16.22 24.67 -43.03
C ASP A 520 16.27 24.59 -41.50
N MET A 521 16.89 23.55 -40.93
CA MET A 521 17.07 23.45 -39.49
C MET A 521 18.27 22.55 -39.14
N PRO A 522 19.26 23.05 -38.39
CA PRO A 522 20.23 22.19 -37.73
C PRO A 522 19.71 21.72 -36.38
N ALA A 523 19.94 20.45 -36.06
CA ALA A 523 19.65 19.85 -34.77
C ALA A 523 20.89 19.08 -34.26
N VAL A 524 21.29 19.37 -33.02
CA VAL A 524 22.21 18.53 -32.26
C VAL A 524 21.38 17.79 -31.23
N VAL A 525 21.42 16.45 -31.24
CA VAL A 525 20.54 15.61 -30.41
C VAL A 525 21.35 14.57 -29.65
N ASP A 526 20.79 14.14 -28.53
CA ASP A 526 21.17 12.89 -27.89
C ASP A 526 20.44 11.73 -28.57
N GLU A 527 21.19 10.86 -29.26
CA GLU A 527 20.61 9.75 -30.03
C GLU A 527 20.15 8.58 -29.15
N ARG A 528 20.42 8.61 -27.84
CA ARG A 528 19.72 7.74 -26.87
C ARG A 528 18.23 8.09 -26.80
N GLU A 529 17.91 9.36 -27.05
CA GLU A 529 16.62 9.98 -26.80
C GLU A 529 15.80 10.20 -28.07
N TRP A 530 16.47 10.51 -29.19
CA TRP A 530 15.83 10.86 -30.44
C TRP A 530 16.43 10.12 -31.64
N ASP A 531 15.57 9.75 -32.59
CA ASP A 531 15.96 9.34 -33.94
C ASP A 531 15.36 10.35 -34.95
N PRO A 532 16.12 11.38 -35.37
CA PRO A 532 15.61 12.38 -36.30
C PRO A 532 15.24 11.87 -37.69
N SER A 533 15.64 10.65 -38.08
CA SER A 533 15.15 10.04 -39.33
C SER A 533 13.65 9.77 -39.32
N THR A 534 13.06 9.67 -38.12
CA THR A 534 11.63 9.46 -37.90
C THR A 534 10.83 10.77 -37.77
N PHE A 535 11.52 11.91 -37.67
CA PHE A 535 10.88 13.21 -37.53
C PHE A 535 10.04 13.55 -38.77
N ALA A 536 8.92 14.22 -38.51
CA ALA A 536 8.01 14.61 -39.58
C ALA A 536 8.73 15.53 -40.58
N ASN A 537 8.41 15.34 -41.86
CA ASN A 537 8.75 16.30 -42.90
C ASN A 537 7.55 17.17 -43.29
N THR A 538 6.35 16.88 -42.77
CA THR A 538 5.13 17.65 -43.02
C THR A 538 5.09 18.91 -42.17
N LEU A 539 4.45 19.95 -42.71
CA LEU A 539 4.25 21.22 -42.02
C LEU A 539 2.77 21.43 -41.66
N ASP A 540 2.53 22.09 -40.54
CA ASP A 540 1.25 22.53 -40.02
C ASP A 540 0.72 23.76 -40.77
N SER A 541 -0.42 24.31 -40.33
CA SER A 541 -1.02 25.50 -40.95
C SER A 541 -0.22 26.79 -40.80
N ASN A 542 0.76 26.81 -39.91
CA ASN A 542 1.67 27.94 -39.67
C ASN A 542 3.05 27.70 -40.30
N GLU A 543 3.18 26.69 -41.17
CA GLU A 543 4.43 26.30 -41.83
C GLU A 543 5.51 25.80 -40.85
N ARG A 544 5.12 25.21 -39.71
CA ARG A 544 6.02 24.58 -38.72
C ARG A 544 5.91 23.06 -38.79
N LEU A 545 6.88 22.32 -38.28
CA LEU A 545 6.86 20.85 -38.31
C LEU A 545 5.66 20.29 -37.54
N ASP A 546 4.95 19.36 -38.18
CA ASP A 546 3.74 18.71 -37.65
C ASP A 546 4.12 17.42 -36.91
N GLY A 547 4.14 17.46 -35.57
CA GLY A 547 4.56 16.37 -34.67
C GLY A 547 5.99 16.53 -34.15
N PRO A 548 6.55 15.51 -33.45
CA PRO A 548 7.98 15.49 -33.19
C PRO A 548 8.74 15.72 -34.51
N PRO A 549 9.65 16.69 -34.52
CA PRO A 549 10.61 16.95 -33.46
C PRO A 549 10.11 17.84 -32.32
N GLY A 550 10.68 17.59 -31.14
CA GLY A 550 10.57 18.43 -29.97
C GLY A 550 11.94 18.63 -29.32
N VAL A 551 11.97 19.37 -28.22
CA VAL A 551 13.22 19.70 -27.49
C VAL A 551 13.41 18.76 -26.30
N TYR A 552 12.32 18.30 -25.69
CA TYR A 552 12.33 17.44 -24.50
C TYR A 552 11.76 16.05 -24.83
N SER A 553 12.61 15.03 -24.74
CA SER A 553 12.19 13.62 -24.82
C SER A 553 11.52 13.19 -23.51
N PRO A 554 10.60 12.21 -23.56
CA PRO A 554 10.02 11.64 -22.34
C PRO A 554 11.07 10.86 -21.54
N GLN A 555 11.12 11.15 -20.24
CA GLN A 555 12.01 10.55 -19.25
C GLN A 555 11.18 9.83 -18.20
N THR A 556 11.53 8.58 -17.91
CA THR A 556 10.88 7.78 -16.86
C THR A 556 11.77 7.75 -15.63
N ILE A 557 11.20 8.15 -14.49
CA ILE A 557 11.88 8.25 -13.21
C ILE A 557 11.20 7.28 -12.23
N ASP A 558 11.98 6.37 -11.67
CA ASP A 558 11.53 5.42 -10.67
C ASP A 558 11.98 5.83 -9.26
N PHE A 559 11.01 5.90 -8.36
CA PHE A 559 11.21 6.11 -6.94
C PHE A 559 11.03 4.79 -6.20
N THR A 560 12.06 4.34 -5.49
CA THR A 560 11.99 3.14 -4.64
C THR A 560 11.44 3.51 -3.28
N ILE A 561 10.19 3.17 -3.01
CA ILE A 561 9.51 3.49 -1.76
C ILE A 561 9.66 2.34 -0.77
N GLN A 562 10.12 2.67 0.45
CA GLN A 562 10.38 1.71 1.53
C GLN A 562 9.53 2.04 2.77
N PRO A 563 8.25 1.61 2.80
CA PRO A 563 7.37 1.85 3.93
C PRO A 563 7.80 1.11 5.21
N ILE A 564 7.33 1.59 6.37
CA ILE A 564 7.59 0.95 7.68
C ILE A 564 6.91 -0.41 7.78
N GLN A 565 5.74 -0.56 7.16
CA GLN A 565 4.99 -1.82 7.10
C GLN A 565 4.94 -2.33 5.66
N ARG A 566 4.79 -3.64 5.47
CA ARG A 566 4.69 -4.23 4.12
C ARG A 566 3.48 -3.64 3.39
N ALA A 567 3.67 -3.21 2.16
CA ALA A 567 2.60 -2.69 1.32
C ALA A 567 1.86 -3.83 0.61
N THR A 568 0.53 -3.77 0.60
CA THR A 568 -0.37 -4.62 -0.22
C THR A 568 -1.02 -3.86 -1.36
N GLY A 569 -0.79 -2.56 -1.46
CA GLY A 569 -1.29 -1.66 -2.48
C GLY A 569 -0.74 -0.27 -2.22
N ALA A 570 -0.85 0.63 -3.20
CA ALA A 570 -0.44 2.01 -3.04
C ALA A 570 -1.24 2.98 -3.91
N THR A 571 -1.46 4.16 -3.35
CA THR A 571 -2.06 5.30 -4.03
C THR A 571 -1.00 6.40 -4.17
N LEU A 572 -0.84 6.92 -5.38
CA LEU A 572 0.04 8.04 -5.68
C LEU A 572 -0.77 9.25 -6.12
N ALA A 573 -0.33 10.43 -5.70
CA ALA A 573 -0.82 11.71 -6.21
C ALA A 573 0.37 12.63 -6.52
N ALA A 574 0.40 13.18 -7.74
CA ALA A 574 1.47 14.05 -8.20
C ALA A 574 0.95 15.44 -8.55
N THR A 575 1.71 16.47 -8.19
CA THR A 575 1.52 17.85 -8.67
C THR A 575 2.44 18.05 -9.87
N VAL A 576 1.87 18.02 -11.07
CA VAL A 576 2.62 18.23 -12.34
C VAL A 576 2.15 19.49 -13.07
N SER A 577 3.07 20.19 -13.74
CA SER A 577 2.78 21.44 -14.44
C SER A 577 1.86 21.26 -15.66
N ASP A 578 1.96 20.11 -16.33
CA ASP A 578 1.19 19.76 -17.52
C ASP A 578 1.07 18.22 -17.64
N THR A 579 -0.03 17.75 -18.23
CA THR A 579 -0.38 16.31 -18.36
C THR A 579 -0.56 15.90 -19.82
N THR A 580 -0.06 16.67 -20.78
CA THR A 580 -0.20 16.35 -22.21
C THR A 580 0.93 15.44 -22.70
N ASN A 581 0.84 15.03 -23.96
CA ASN A 581 1.81 14.18 -24.65
C ASN A 581 2.01 12.81 -23.96
N ASP A 582 3.23 12.53 -23.48
CA ASP A 582 3.62 11.23 -22.91
C ASP A 582 3.73 11.27 -21.38
N GLN A 583 3.13 12.25 -20.72
CA GLN A 583 3.14 12.28 -19.26
C GLN A 583 2.48 11.02 -18.70
N ALA A 584 3.02 10.44 -17.63
CA ALA A 584 2.39 9.33 -16.94
C ALA A 584 2.75 9.29 -15.46
N ILE A 585 1.91 8.64 -14.66
CA ILE A 585 2.20 8.24 -13.29
C ILE A 585 1.92 6.74 -13.15
N GLY A 586 2.75 6.02 -12.41
CA GLY A 586 2.61 4.58 -12.28
C GLY A 586 3.02 4.07 -10.90
N VAL A 587 2.47 2.91 -10.54
CA VAL A 587 2.81 2.25 -9.27
C VAL A 587 2.81 0.73 -9.43
N GLY A 588 3.69 0.06 -8.70
CA GLY A 588 3.79 -1.40 -8.76
C GLY A 588 4.74 -2.02 -7.74
N PRO A 589 4.61 -3.32 -7.46
CA PRO A 589 5.43 -3.98 -6.44
C PRO A 589 6.91 -4.11 -6.84
N ILE A 590 7.22 -4.09 -8.14
CA ILE A 590 8.59 -4.17 -8.69
C ILE A 590 8.67 -3.40 -10.01
N GLU A 591 9.87 -3.02 -10.44
CA GLU A 591 10.14 -2.23 -11.66
C GLU A 591 9.54 -2.82 -12.94
N THR A 592 9.52 -4.16 -13.04
CA THR A 592 8.99 -4.88 -14.21
C THR A 592 7.47 -5.07 -14.20
N ASP A 593 6.80 -4.69 -13.12
CA ASP A 593 5.36 -4.80 -12.93
C ASP A 593 4.79 -3.48 -12.41
N VAL A 594 4.97 -2.40 -13.17
CA VAL A 594 4.39 -1.08 -12.88
C VAL A 594 3.16 -0.88 -13.77
N GLN A 595 2.05 -0.47 -13.15
CA GLN A 595 0.83 -0.08 -13.86
C GLN A 595 0.90 1.43 -14.04
N GLU A 596 0.71 1.90 -15.27
CA GLU A 596 0.81 3.32 -15.59
C GLU A 596 -0.56 3.89 -15.96
N ALA A 597 -0.83 5.10 -15.50
CA ALA A 597 -1.90 5.96 -15.91
C ALA A 597 -1.31 7.12 -16.74
N THR A 598 -1.54 7.09 -18.04
CA THR A 598 -1.09 8.13 -18.98
C THR A 598 -1.91 9.41 -18.79
N ASN A 599 -1.25 10.57 -18.87
CA ASN A 599 -1.86 11.90 -18.82
C ASN A 599 -2.74 12.07 -17.58
N ALA A 600 -2.21 11.61 -16.43
CA ALA A 600 -2.90 11.54 -15.15
C ALA A 600 -2.00 11.98 -14.01
N THR A 601 -2.62 12.52 -12.95
CA THR A 601 -1.94 13.03 -11.75
C THR A 601 -2.13 12.13 -10.53
N SER A 602 -2.83 11.00 -10.67
CA SER A 602 -3.01 10.03 -9.59
C SER A 602 -3.24 8.64 -10.13
N ILE A 603 -2.88 7.65 -9.34
CA ILE A 603 -3.13 6.24 -9.59
C ILE A 603 -3.27 5.51 -8.26
N ASP A 604 -4.16 4.52 -8.24
CA ASP A 604 -4.35 3.62 -7.11
C ASP A 604 -4.26 2.17 -7.61
N ARG A 605 -3.57 1.31 -6.86
CA ARG A 605 -3.33 -0.08 -7.25
C ARG A 605 -3.11 -1.00 -6.06
N ASP A 606 -3.90 -2.07 -6.03
CA ASP A 606 -3.64 -3.26 -5.22
C ASP A 606 -2.48 -4.11 -5.78
N PHE A 607 -1.63 -4.59 -4.89
CA PHE A 607 -0.61 -5.59 -5.17
C PHE A 607 -1.18 -7.00 -4.94
N GLY A 608 -0.90 -7.93 -5.87
CA GLY A 608 -1.35 -9.32 -5.73
C GLY A 608 -0.73 -10.07 -4.54
N SER A 609 0.29 -9.50 -3.91
CA SER A 609 0.96 -10.01 -2.71
C SER A 609 1.63 -8.85 -1.95
N SER A 610 1.86 -9.01 -0.64
CA SER A 610 2.56 -7.97 0.12
C SER A 610 4.05 -7.89 -0.22
N THR A 611 4.53 -6.67 -0.45
CA THR A 611 5.93 -6.35 -0.71
C THR A 611 6.49 -5.47 0.39
N ARG A 612 7.81 -5.51 0.57
CA ARG A 612 8.50 -4.61 1.49
C ARG A 612 8.75 -3.24 0.87
N ASP A 613 9.14 -3.25 -0.39
CA ASP A 613 9.45 -2.07 -1.18
C ASP A 613 8.56 -2.06 -2.42
N PHE A 614 8.21 -0.90 -2.94
CA PHE A 614 7.46 -0.77 -4.18
C PHE A 614 7.97 0.40 -5.02
N ILE A 615 7.65 0.39 -6.30
CA ILE A 615 8.05 1.42 -7.25
C ILE A 615 6.90 2.40 -7.44
N ALA A 616 7.19 3.68 -7.18
CA ALA A 616 6.42 4.79 -7.71
C ALA A 616 7.14 5.32 -8.95
N ARG A 617 6.44 5.50 -10.06
CA ARG A 617 7.00 5.88 -11.35
C ARG A 617 6.36 7.17 -11.83
N VAL A 618 7.18 8.07 -12.36
CA VAL A 618 6.69 9.27 -13.06
C VAL A 618 7.39 9.35 -14.41
N THR A 619 6.61 9.60 -15.47
CA THR A 619 7.15 9.93 -16.79
C THR A 619 6.89 11.41 -17.07
N LEU A 620 7.98 12.16 -17.31
CA LEU A 620 7.97 13.58 -17.65
C LEU A 620 8.58 13.79 -19.03
N GLY A 621 7.98 14.63 -19.87
CA GLY A 621 8.56 14.99 -21.16
C GLY A 621 8.39 16.47 -21.47
N GLY A 622 8.21 16.78 -22.75
CA GLY A 622 7.82 18.13 -23.17
C GLY A 622 6.30 18.28 -23.31
N ALA A 623 5.76 19.38 -22.79
CA ALA A 623 4.47 19.93 -23.17
C ALA A 623 4.59 20.78 -24.45
N ASP A 624 3.47 20.96 -25.15
CA ASP A 624 3.42 21.79 -26.34
C ASP A 624 3.48 23.28 -25.96
N GLY A 625 4.40 24.03 -26.57
CA GLY A 625 4.60 25.45 -26.31
C GLY A 625 3.73 26.36 -27.17
N ASP A 626 3.61 27.60 -26.72
CA ASP A 626 2.91 28.68 -27.43
C ASP A 626 3.90 29.63 -28.10
N ALA A 627 3.49 30.23 -29.23
CA ALA A 627 4.40 31.01 -30.07
C ALA A 627 4.98 32.24 -29.35
N ALA A 628 6.29 32.16 -29.07
CA ALA A 628 7.30 33.22 -28.84
C ALA A 628 7.64 33.62 -27.39
N ASP A 629 6.90 33.20 -26.37
CA ASP A 629 7.15 33.59 -24.96
C ASP A 629 7.61 32.41 -24.07
N GLY A 630 7.76 31.20 -24.61
CA GLY A 630 8.24 30.02 -23.90
C GLY A 630 9.76 29.97 -23.70
N PRO A 631 10.28 29.01 -22.90
CA PRO A 631 11.71 28.81 -22.66
C PRO A 631 12.49 28.59 -23.96
N ASN A 632 11.82 28.09 -25.00
CA ASN A 632 12.37 27.90 -26.34
C ASN A 632 11.63 28.76 -27.39
N GLY A 633 11.26 30.00 -27.05
CA GLY A 633 10.47 30.90 -27.89
C GLY A 633 10.95 31.07 -29.34
N GLY A 634 12.25 30.94 -29.59
CA GLY A 634 12.79 30.89 -30.95
C GLY A 634 12.42 29.61 -31.71
N VAL A 635 12.57 28.44 -31.09
CA VAL A 635 12.19 27.15 -31.70
C VAL A 635 10.69 27.12 -31.97
N GLU A 636 9.89 27.58 -31.01
CA GLU A 636 8.43 27.73 -31.14
C GLU A 636 8.03 28.69 -32.26
N GLN A 637 8.81 29.74 -32.47
CA GLN A 637 8.56 30.71 -33.52
C GLN A 637 8.83 30.11 -34.91
N TYR A 638 9.96 29.44 -35.08
CA TYR A 638 10.51 29.09 -36.39
C TYR A 638 10.28 27.63 -36.80
N TYR A 639 10.24 26.68 -35.87
CA TYR A 639 10.41 25.26 -36.21
C TYR A 639 9.25 24.37 -35.78
N THR A 640 8.91 24.32 -34.50
CA THR A 640 7.91 23.39 -33.94
C THR A 640 7.37 23.93 -32.63
N ASN A 641 6.10 23.65 -32.32
CA ASN A 641 5.52 23.91 -31.00
C ASN A 641 5.43 22.64 -30.15
N TYR A 642 5.75 21.47 -30.71
CA TYR A 642 5.58 20.20 -30.02
C TYR A 642 6.72 19.97 -29.04
N ARG A 643 6.40 19.69 -27.76
CA ARG A 643 7.38 19.35 -26.71
C ARG A 643 8.52 20.37 -26.56
N THR A 644 8.17 21.65 -26.54
CA THR A 644 9.13 22.77 -26.41
C THR A 644 9.14 23.41 -25.03
N VAL A 645 8.26 22.98 -24.12
CA VAL A 645 8.20 23.40 -22.73
C VAL A 645 8.41 22.17 -21.84
N PRO A 646 9.31 22.18 -20.85
CA PRO A 646 9.50 21.01 -19.99
C PRO A 646 8.28 20.82 -19.08
N GLN A 647 7.87 19.56 -18.90
CA GLN A 647 6.96 19.19 -17.80
C GLN A 647 7.74 19.20 -16.49
N ARG A 648 7.04 19.54 -15.41
CA ARG A 648 7.63 19.65 -14.08
C ARG A 648 6.83 18.86 -13.08
N LEU A 649 7.51 18.09 -12.23
CA LEU A 649 6.96 17.48 -11.03
C LEU A 649 7.36 18.33 -9.82
N ASP A 650 6.38 18.90 -9.13
CA ASP A 650 6.57 19.72 -7.92
C ASP A 650 6.45 18.86 -6.64
N GLU A 651 5.48 17.93 -6.60
CA GLU A 651 5.21 17.10 -5.43
C GLU A 651 4.77 15.70 -5.85
N LEU A 652 5.18 14.68 -5.09
CA LEU A 652 4.69 13.30 -5.19
C LEU A 652 4.28 12.80 -3.79
N THR A 653 2.98 12.78 -3.53
CA THR A 653 2.40 12.19 -2.32
C THR A 653 2.20 10.70 -2.50
N VAL A 654 2.60 9.94 -1.49
CA VAL A 654 2.57 8.48 -1.47
C VAL A 654 1.78 7.99 -0.26
N GLU A 655 0.74 7.21 -0.53
CA GLU A 655 -0.03 6.46 0.46
C GLU A 655 0.04 4.96 0.12
N TYR A 656 -0.06 4.10 1.12
CA TYR A 656 0.01 2.65 0.92
C TYR A 656 -0.95 1.88 1.83
N ASP A 657 -1.40 0.74 1.35
CA ASP A 657 -2.17 -0.20 2.16
C ASP A 657 -1.19 -1.09 2.93
N ALA A 658 -1.27 -1.07 4.25
CA ALA A 658 -0.33 -1.76 5.10
C ALA A 658 -0.85 -3.13 5.53
N LEU A 659 -0.01 -4.15 5.39
CA LEU A 659 -0.17 -5.43 6.06
C LEU A 659 0.47 -5.36 7.45
N GLY A 660 -0.35 -5.49 8.50
CA GLY A 660 0.05 -5.55 9.90
C GLY A 660 0.77 -6.84 10.31
N SER A 661 1.52 -7.45 9.40
CA SER A 661 2.39 -8.59 9.69
C SER A 661 3.86 -8.17 9.52
N PRO A 662 4.73 -8.44 10.50
CA PRO A 662 6.14 -8.15 10.37
C PRO A 662 6.79 -8.99 9.26
N SER A 663 7.85 -8.45 8.67
CA SER A 663 8.73 -9.15 7.73
C SER A 663 9.70 -10.07 8.47
N ILE A 664 10.10 -11.15 7.78
CA ILE A 664 11.02 -12.16 8.28
C ILE A 664 12.07 -12.41 7.19
N SER A 665 13.33 -12.11 7.49
CA SER A 665 14.52 -12.52 6.73
C SER A 665 15.54 -13.17 7.67
N GLU A 666 15.47 -14.49 7.82
CA GLU A 666 16.39 -15.24 8.69
C GLU A 666 16.55 -16.71 8.25
N SER A 667 17.65 -17.33 8.68
CA SER A 667 17.83 -18.78 8.57
C SER A 667 17.28 -19.44 9.82
N ILE A 668 16.38 -20.41 9.61
CA ILE A 668 15.64 -21.10 10.66
C ILE A 668 16.22 -22.51 10.83
N ASP A 669 16.49 -22.91 12.07
CA ASP A 669 16.96 -24.26 12.44
C ASP A 669 16.59 -24.62 13.89
N ASN A 670 15.30 -24.63 14.21
CA ASN A 670 14.78 -24.94 15.55
C ASN A 670 13.54 -25.86 15.46
N PRO A 671 13.03 -26.38 16.58
CA PRO A 671 11.74 -27.08 16.60
C PRO A 671 10.58 -26.19 16.13
N ILE A 672 9.58 -26.82 15.49
CA ILE A 672 8.36 -26.14 15.00
C ILE A 672 7.69 -25.32 16.10
N GLU A 673 7.56 -25.87 17.32
CA GLU A 673 6.99 -25.17 18.48
C GLU A 673 7.72 -23.85 18.81
N GLU A 674 9.05 -23.87 18.80
CA GLU A 674 9.88 -22.71 19.10
C GLU A 674 9.74 -21.63 18.02
N GLU A 675 9.75 -22.05 16.75
CA GLU A 675 9.57 -21.13 15.62
C GLU A 675 8.16 -20.55 15.57
N LEU A 676 7.13 -21.39 15.73
CA LEU A 676 5.75 -20.95 15.76
C LEU A 676 5.53 -19.92 16.87
N THR A 677 6.00 -20.19 18.10
CA THR A 677 5.92 -19.25 19.22
C THR A 677 6.70 -17.97 18.94
N SER A 678 7.90 -18.06 18.36
CA SER A 678 8.70 -16.89 18.00
C SER A 678 7.99 -16.00 16.97
N LYS A 679 7.42 -16.58 15.92
CA LYS A 679 6.72 -15.83 14.86
C LYS A 679 5.37 -15.30 15.33
N ALA A 680 4.64 -16.06 16.14
CA ALA A 680 3.39 -15.63 16.76
C ALA A 680 3.64 -14.41 17.66
N GLN A 681 4.66 -14.45 18.53
CA GLN A 681 5.05 -13.30 19.36
C GLN A 681 5.42 -12.07 18.51
N ARG A 682 6.19 -12.24 17.42
CA ARG A 682 6.52 -11.12 16.53
C ARG A 682 5.28 -10.51 15.87
N ALA A 683 4.28 -11.32 15.54
CA ALA A 683 3.05 -10.91 14.87
C ALA A 683 1.90 -10.54 15.84
N ASN A 684 2.16 -10.51 17.14
CA ASN A 684 1.15 -10.35 18.20
C ASN A 684 0.00 -11.38 18.09
N CYS A 685 0.34 -12.62 17.73
CA CYS A 685 -0.58 -13.75 17.69
C CYS A 685 -0.37 -14.67 18.89
N ILE A 686 -1.42 -15.42 19.20
CA ILE A 686 -1.38 -16.63 20.03
C ILE A 686 -1.71 -17.85 19.19
N TRP A 687 -1.27 -19.01 19.68
CA TRP A 687 -1.69 -20.29 19.14
C TRP A 687 -2.10 -21.29 20.21
N GLU A 688 -3.01 -22.19 19.83
CA GLU A 688 -3.52 -23.29 20.65
C GLU A 688 -3.65 -24.57 19.80
N VAL A 689 -3.40 -25.72 20.41
CA VAL A 689 -3.70 -27.04 19.82
C VAL A 689 -5.06 -27.49 20.32
N GLN A 690 -5.98 -27.75 19.39
CA GLN A 690 -7.34 -28.20 19.67
C GLN A 690 -7.59 -29.57 19.03
N TRP A 691 -8.62 -30.28 19.50
CA TRP A 691 -9.07 -31.50 18.85
C TRP A 691 -10.18 -31.18 17.86
N ASP A 692 -9.99 -31.53 16.59
CA ASP A 692 -10.99 -31.35 15.54
C ASP A 692 -11.72 -32.68 15.31
N ALA A 693 -13.02 -32.70 15.60
CA ALA A 693 -13.84 -33.89 15.50
C ALA A 693 -14.12 -34.30 14.04
N ASP A 694 -14.20 -33.35 13.12
CA ASP A 694 -14.51 -33.57 11.71
C ASP A 694 -13.29 -34.14 10.96
N VAL A 695 -12.11 -33.63 11.29
CA VAL A 695 -10.82 -34.14 10.80
C VAL A 695 -10.43 -35.43 11.53
N GLY A 696 -10.85 -35.60 12.78
CA GLY A 696 -10.49 -36.75 13.61
C GLY A 696 -9.05 -36.71 14.12
N GLY A 697 -8.49 -35.52 14.30
CA GLY A 697 -7.09 -35.27 14.67
C GLY A 697 -6.90 -33.93 15.39
N PRO A 698 -5.69 -33.64 15.90
CA PRO A 698 -5.37 -32.32 16.40
C PRO A 698 -5.31 -31.29 15.27
N ARG A 699 -5.66 -30.05 15.59
CA ARG A 699 -5.58 -28.87 14.75
C ARG A 699 -4.89 -27.73 15.51
N VAL A 700 -4.08 -26.94 14.84
CA VAL A 700 -3.47 -25.73 15.42
C VAL A 700 -4.24 -24.49 14.95
N ILE A 701 -4.66 -23.64 15.88
CA ILE A 701 -5.26 -22.35 15.56
C ILE A 701 -4.29 -21.26 15.97
N VAL A 702 -4.04 -20.30 15.07
CA VAL A 702 -3.23 -19.11 15.29
C VAL A 702 -4.09 -17.89 15.00
N THR A 703 -4.19 -16.97 15.96
CA THR A 703 -5.03 -15.77 15.90
C THR A 703 -4.42 -14.61 16.66
N GLN A 704 -4.77 -13.37 16.30
CA GLN A 704 -4.57 -12.21 17.18
C GLN A 704 -5.66 -12.15 18.26
N ILE A 705 -5.36 -11.45 19.35
CA ILE A 705 -6.31 -11.23 20.44
C ILE A 705 -7.48 -10.37 19.95
N GLY A 706 -8.70 -10.83 20.19
CA GLY A 706 -9.93 -10.14 19.75
C GLY A 706 -10.26 -10.27 18.26
N GLN A 707 -9.45 -11.01 17.49
CA GLN A 707 -9.76 -11.30 16.08
C GLN A 707 -10.86 -12.36 15.94
N ARG A 708 -11.02 -13.23 16.94
CA ARG A 708 -12.11 -14.20 17.04
C ARG A 708 -13.07 -13.74 18.14
N THR A 709 -14.36 -13.93 17.89
CA THR A 709 -15.43 -13.75 18.88
C THR A 709 -15.88 -15.12 19.35
N SER A 710 -16.02 -15.30 20.67
CA SER A 710 -16.64 -16.51 21.21
C SER A 710 -18.12 -16.27 21.47
N ASP A 711 -18.94 -17.23 21.06
CA ASP A 711 -20.34 -17.34 21.47
C ASP A 711 -20.50 -17.98 22.86
N ALA A 712 -19.39 -18.52 23.42
CA ALA A 712 -19.37 -18.85 24.83
C ALA A 712 -19.34 -17.54 25.61
N ASP A 713 -20.18 -17.44 26.65
CA ASP A 713 -20.10 -16.40 27.67
C ASP A 713 -19.18 -16.94 28.78
N PRO A 714 -17.83 -16.87 28.65
CA PRO A 714 -17.02 -17.10 29.81
C PRO A 714 -17.33 -15.92 30.73
N ASP A 715 -17.94 -16.20 31.88
CA ASP A 715 -17.75 -15.35 33.04
C ASP A 715 -16.22 -15.20 33.19
N ILE A 716 -15.61 -14.15 32.63
CA ILE A 716 -14.21 -13.79 32.87
C ILE A 716 -14.09 -13.83 34.39
N ALA A 717 -13.30 -14.78 34.92
CA ALA A 717 -13.40 -15.13 36.33
C ALA A 717 -13.11 -13.91 37.21
N ASN A 718 -12.17 -13.07 36.75
CA ASN A 718 -11.93 -11.69 37.18
C ASN A 718 -11.17 -10.93 36.08
N TYR A 719 -11.39 -9.62 35.99
CA TYR A 719 -10.53 -8.70 35.24
C TYR A 719 -10.13 -7.49 36.11
N ASP A 720 -8.91 -6.99 35.92
CA ASP A 720 -8.47 -5.68 36.43
C ASP A 720 -8.01 -4.83 35.26
N VAL A 721 -8.64 -3.66 35.05
CA VAL A 721 -8.35 -2.77 33.92
C VAL A 721 -7.88 -1.42 34.44
N SER A 722 -6.71 -1.00 33.97
CA SER A 722 -6.13 0.30 34.28
C SER A 722 -5.96 1.14 33.01
N LYS A 723 -6.15 2.46 33.14
CA LYS A 723 -5.94 3.44 32.06
C LYS A 723 -4.79 4.35 32.43
N ASP A 724 -3.79 4.45 31.57
CA ASP A 724 -2.64 5.32 31.74
C ASP A 724 -2.66 6.47 30.74
N LEU A 725 -3.20 7.62 31.16
CA LEU A 725 -3.22 8.86 30.38
C LEU A 725 -1.82 9.46 30.17
N SER A 726 -0.81 9.05 30.96
CA SER A 726 0.54 9.62 30.85
C SER A 726 1.34 9.07 29.67
N ARG A 727 0.79 8.08 28.96
CA ARG A 727 1.41 7.45 27.80
C ARG A 727 0.86 7.93 26.45
N GLU A 728 -0.24 8.70 26.47
CA GLU A 728 -0.79 9.35 25.28
C GLU A 728 0.18 10.45 24.80
N LEU A 729 0.55 10.46 23.52
CA LEU A 729 1.49 11.44 22.98
C LEU A 729 0.79 12.70 22.44
N SER A 730 1.37 13.86 22.73
CA SER A 730 1.03 15.13 22.06
C SER A 730 1.83 15.34 20.78
N GLY A 731 2.90 14.58 20.58
CA GLY A 731 3.74 14.63 19.40
C GLY A 731 4.99 13.77 19.53
N ALA A 732 5.72 13.59 18.43
CA ALA A 732 7.01 12.93 18.41
C ALA A 732 7.98 13.66 17.46
N THR A 733 9.27 13.66 17.80
CA THR A 733 10.37 14.07 16.93
C THR A 733 11.36 12.92 16.79
N VAL A 734 11.71 12.58 15.55
CA VAL A 734 12.65 11.51 15.22
C VAL A 734 13.87 12.12 14.55
N TYR A 735 15.05 11.79 15.06
CA TYR A 735 16.32 12.14 14.44
C TYR A 735 16.95 10.91 13.76
N GLY A 736 17.31 11.07 12.49
CA GLY A 736 18.06 10.08 11.72
C GLY A 736 19.55 10.07 12.04
N LYS A 737 20.28 9.20 11.35
CA LYS A 737 21.74 9.19 11.34
C LYS A 737 22.23 10.35 10.47
N SER A 738 23.34 11.01 10.84
CA SER A 738 23.96 12.02 9.99
C SER A 738 24.26 11.49 8.59
N GLN A 739 23.90 12.27 7.57
CA GLN A 739 24.12 11.99 6.15
C GLN A 739 25.17 12.93 5.59
N PRO A 740 26.13 12.41 4.80
CA PRO A 740 27.02 13.27 4.03
C PRO A 740 26.28 13.84 2.81
N THR A 741 26.64 15.05 2.43
CA THR A 741 26.36 15.68 1.15
C THR A 741 27.70 16.06 0.56
N GLU A 742 27.94 15.70 -0.70
CA GLU A 742 29.20 15.97 -1.39
C GLU A 742 28.91 16.71 -2.68
N GLY A 743 29.72 17.73 -2.98
CA GLY A 743 29.69 18.47 -4.24
C GLY A 743 28.40 19.25 -4.49
N GLU A 744 27.73 19.74 -3.44
CA GLU A 744 26.56 20.57 -3.65
C GLU A 744 26.94 21.93 -4.26
N GLY A 745 26.43 22.22 -5.45
CA GLY A 745 26.62 23.52 -6.10
C GLY A 745 25.74 24.63 -5.52
N PHE A 746 26.33 25.80 -5.26
CA PHE A 746 25.60 27.02 -4.89
C PHE A 746 26.22 28.27 -5.55
N THR A 747 25.38 29.21 -5.97
CA THR A 747 25.84 30.52 -6.45
C THR A 747 26.12 31.43 -5.26
N ALA A 748 27.35 31.93 -5.14
CA ALA A 748 27.77 32.78 -4.04
C ALA A 748 27.01 34.11 -4.01
N SER A 749 26.50 34.48 -2.84
CA SER A 749 25.74 35.70 -2.63
C SER A 749 26.10 36.36 -1.30
N LEU A 750 26.21 37.70 -1.31
CA LEU A 750 26.36 38.50 -0.08
C LEU A 750 25.07 38.54 0.75
N SER A 751 23.91 38.27 0.14
CA SER A 751 22.64 38.09 0.85
C SER A 751 22.38 36.65 1.26
N GLY A 752 23.32 35.76 0.94
CA GLY A 752 23.27 34.32 1.13
C GLY A 752 22.41 33.54 0.15
N THR A 753 22.57 32.23 0.23
CA THR A 753 22.05 31.20 -0.67
C THR A 753 21.66 29.99 0.17
N SER A 754 20.46 29.45 -0.06
CA SER A 754 20.02 28.22 0.62
C SER A 754 20.74 27.01 0.06
N LEU A 755 21.15 26.12 0.95
CA LEU A 755 21.65 24.78 0.69
C LEU A 755 20.48 23.79 0.64
N ALA A 756 20.73 22.59 0.11
CA ALA A 756 19.73 21.56 -0.11
C ALA A 756 19.23 20.95 1.20
N ASN A 757 20.04 20.99 2.25
CA ASN A 757 19.70 20.46 3.56
C ASN A 757 19.97 21.49 4.65
N ASP A 758 19.13 21.48 5.67
CA ASP A 758 19.29 22.27 6.88
C ASP A 758 19.98 21.42 7.99
N ARG A 759 20.08 21.94 9.22
CA ARG A 759 20.66 21.21 10.38
C ARG A 759 22.01 20.56 10.09
N ILE A 760 22.85 21.30 9.39
CA ILE A 760 24.22 20.94 9.06
C ILE A 760 25.02 20.80 10.36
N GLN A 761 25.85 19.76 10.44
CA GLN A 761 26.76 19.56 11.55
C GLN A 761 27.87 20.60 11.45
N ALA A 762 27.97 21.48 12.44
CA ALA A 762 28.99 22.53 12.42
C ALA A 762 30.42 21.95 12.35
N ASN A 763 31.27 22.56 11.53
CA ASN A 763 32.64 22.12 11.21
C ASN A 763 32.71 20.78 10.43
N SER A 764 31.61 20.38 9.77
CA SER A 764 31.65 19.28 8.79
C SER A 764 31.80 19.77 7.36
N GLU A 765 31.61 21.06 7.15
CA GLU A 765 31.59 21.71 5.85
C GLU A 765 32.98 21.80 5.20
N ARG A 766 32.98 21.76 3.87
CA ARG A 766 34.14 22.00 3.02
C ARG A 766 33.68 22.72 1.76
N VAL A 767 33.99 24.01 1.65
CA VAL A 767 33.63 24.84 0.48
C VAL A 767 34.82 24.95 -0.47
N TYR A 768 34.60 24.71 -1.77
CA TYR A 768 35.63 24.77 -2.79
C TYR A 768 35.12 25.23 -4.16
N ALA A 769 36.01 25.76 -4.99
CA ALA A 769 35.73 26.08 -6.38
C ALA A 769 35.77 24.82 -7.26
N PRO A 770 35.17 24.83 -8.46
CA PRO A 770 35.24 23.70 -9.39
C PRO A 770 36.66 23.24 -9.78
N ASP A 771 37.68 24.11 -9.61
CA ASP A 771 39.08 23.77 -9.81
C ASP A 771 39.77 23.13 -8.59
N GLY A 772 39.04 22.93 -7.49
CA GLY A 772 39.48 22.33 -6.24
C GLY A 772 40.09 23.30 -5.23
N THR A 773 40.06 24.61 -5.46
CA THR A 773 40.52 25.62 -4.49
C THR A 773 39.56 25.68 -3.30
N GLU A 774 40.06 25.47 -2.08
CA GLU A 774 39.26 25.49 -0.84
C GLU A 774 39.19 26.89 -0.21
N PHE A 775 38.08 27.16 0.48
CA PHE A 775 37.80 28.42 1.18
C PHE A 775 37.57 28.16 2.67
N GLU A 776 37.92 29.14 3.52
CA GLU A 776 37.80 29.04 4.98
C GLU A 776 36.55 29.78 5.49
N SER A 777 35.86 29.20 6.47
CA SER A 777 34.70 29.86 7.09
C SER A 777 35.13 31.00 8.01
N VAL A 778 34.20 31.91 8.33
CA VAL A 778 34.43 32.96 9.34
C VAL A 778 34.81 32.37 10.70
N GLU A 779 34.27 31.21 11.06
CA GLU A 779 34.55 30.53 12.33
C GLU A 779 35.95 29.90 12.38
N GLU A 780 36.45 29.41 11.25
CA GLU A 780 37.81 28.87 11.12
C GLU A 780 38.86 29.98 10.95
N SER A 781 38.46 31.10 10.35
CA SER A 781 39.34 32.27 10.19
C SER A 781 39.67 32.89 11.55
N GLY A 782 40.97 33.08 11.83
CA GLY A 782 41.40 33.74 13.07
C GLY A 782 41.01 35.23 13.11
N ASP A 783 40.93 35.82 14.30
CA ASP A 783 40.49 37.22 14.58
C ASP A 783 41.12 38.35 13.72
N GLU A 784 42.16 38.07 12.92
CA GLU A 784 42.90 39.03 12.09
C GLU A 784 42.69 38.86 10.56
N VAL A 785 41.92 37.85 10.12
CA VAL A 785 41.62 37.56 8.70
C VAL A 785 40.10 37.56 8.51
N ALA A 786 39.62 38.06 7.36
CA ALA A 786 38.21 37.92 7.01
C ALA A 786 38.01 36.52 6.41
N GLY A 787 37.23 35.66 7.06
CA GLY A 787 36.83 34.38 6.48
C GLY A 787 36.00 34.58 5.20
N ASP A 788 35.97 33.56 4.35
CA ASP A 788 35.41 33.64 3.01
C ASP A 788 33.89 33.56 2.99
N TYR A 789 33.32 32.76 3.88
CA TYR A 789 31.88 32.52 4.00
C TYR A 789 31.42 32.28 5.44
N GLU A 790 30.12 32.40 5.68
CA GLU A 790 29.44 32.09 6.93
C GLU A 790 28.24 31.18 6.64
N ILE A 791 28.05 30.14 7.46
CA ILE A 791 26.92 29.20 7.35
C ILE A 791 25.99 29.35 8.55
N GLU A 792 24.71 29.57 8.29
CA GLU A 792 23.63 29.40 9.26
C GLU A 792 23.23 27.92 9.29
N TYR A 793 23.97 27.12 10.08
CA TYR A 793 23.89 25.65 10.06
C TYR A 793 22.48 25.09 10.29
N GLN A 794 21.66 25.74 11.11
CA GLN A 794 20.31 25.27 11.41
C GLN A 794 19.35 25.44 10.24
N ASP A 795 19.51 26.52 9.47
CA ASP A 795 18.62 26.88 8.36
C ASP A 795 19.20 26.47 7.00
N GLY A 796 20.40 25.88 6.98
CA GLY A 796 21.07 25.45 5.76
C GLY A 796 21.35 26.61 4.83
N PHE A 797 21.85 27.73 5.34
CA PHE A 797 22.03 28.95 4.54
C PHE A 797 23.48 29.39 4.54
N ILE A 798 24.08 29.60 3.36
CA ILE A 798 25.48 30.03 3.21
C ILE A 798 25.55 31.44 2.63
N SER A 799 26.38 32.31 3.19
CA SER A 799 26.64 33.65 2.67
C SER A 799 28.12 33.92 2.55
N ILE A 800 28.54 34.62 1.50
CA ILE A 800 29.94 35.05 1.36
C ILE A 800 30.17 36.39 2.07
N THR A 801 31.40 36.66 2.48
CA THR A 801 31.74 37.92 3.16
C THR A 801 32.26 38.99 2.18
N ASP A 802 32.04 40.27 2.50
CA ASP A 802 32.49 41.44 1.71
C ASP A 802 34.03 41.67 1.76
N GLY A 803 34.80 40.71 2.28
CA GLY A 803 36.26 40.80 2.44
C GLY A 803 37.03 39.49 2.25
N GLY A 804 36.33 38.40 1.92
CA GLY A 804 36.93 37.09 1.61
C GLY A 804 37.35 36.95 0.14
N ASP A 805 37.93 35.81 -0.20
CA ASP A 805 38.44 35.46 -1.53
C ASP A 805 37.35 34.91 -2.48
N MET A 806 36.12 34.72 -1.99
CA MET A 806 34.96 34.32 -2.79
C MET A 806 34.29 35.51 -3.50
N THR A 807 33.77 35.28 -4.72
CA THR A 807 33.18 36.33 -5.57
C THR A 807 31.67 36.13 -5.72
N ALA A 808 30.89 37.19 -5.46
CA ALA A 808 29.44 37.18 -5.65
C ALA A 808 29.06 36.87 -7.11
N GLY A 809 28.08 35.99 -7.30
CA GLY A 809 27.59 35.56 -8.60
C GLY A 809 28.44 34.48 -9.29
N GLN A 810 29.46 33.93 -8.62
CA GLN A 810 30.17 32.73 -9.08
C GLN A 810 29.62 31.48 -8.38
N ASP A 811 29.71 30.33 -9.05
CA ASP A 811 29.30 29.04 -8.49
C ASP A 811 30.46 28.37 -7.76
N TYR A 812 30.14 27.80 -6.61
CA TYR A 812 31.03 27.04 -5.74
C TYR A 812 30.39 25.72 -5.35
N LEU A 813 31.18 24.82 -4.80
CA LEU A 813 30.78 23.50 -4.31
C LEU A 813 30.95 23.45 -2.79
N ILE A 814 30.07 22.71 -2.11
CA ILE A 814 30.17 22.44 -0.68
C ILE A 814 29.94 20.95 -0.39
N ASP A 815 30.80 20.37 0.43
CA ASP A 815 30.56 19.09 1.10
C ASP A 815 30.18 19.37 2.56
N TYR A 816 29.27 18.61 3.17
CA TYR A 816 28.91 18.74 4.60
C TYR A 816 28.18 17.51 5.12
N GLU A 817 28.10 17.32 6.45
CA GLU A 817 27.21 16.35 7.06
C GLU A 817 25.96 17.05 7.62
N TRP A 818 24.77 16.49 7.43
CA TRP A 818 23.52 17.01 8.00
C TRP A 818 22.76 15.91 8.74
N GLN A 819 21.83 16.28 9.63
CA GLN A 819 21.05 15.31 10.39
C GLN A 819 19.57 15.35 10.01
N PRO A 820 19.04 14.26 9.43
CA PRO A 820 17.62 14.15 9.16
C PRO A 820 16.77 14.26 10.42
N VAL A 821 15.67 14.99 10.35
CA VAL A 821 14.69 15.13 11.43
C VAL A 821 13.27 15.21 10.87
N GLY A 822 12.35 14.60 11.60
CA GLY A 822 10.93 14.73 11.34
C GLY A 822 10.18 14.91 12.63
N SER A 823 9.11 15.70 12.61
CA SER A 823 8.27 15.93 13.78
C SER A 823 6.79 15.93 13.39
N THR A 824 5.99 15.28 14.22
CA THR A 824 4.54 15.26 14.13
C THR A 824 3.97 15.74 15.46
N GLU A 825 3.00 16.65 15.41
CA GLU A 825 2.32 17.19 16.60
C GLU A 825 0.80 17.06 16.47
N ARG A 826 0.12 16.92 17.60
CA ARG A 826 -1.34 16.84 17.71
C ARG A 826 -1.87 18.04 18.48
N ASP A 827 -3.02 18.55 18.05
CA ASP A 827 -3.71 19.65 18.74
C ASP A 827 -4.46 19.12 19.98
N VAL A 828 -3.72 18.89 21.06
CA VAL A 828 -4.23 18.34 22.32
C VAL A 828 -3.94 19.26 23.51
N SER A 829 -4.73 19.14 24.57
CA SER A 829 -4.64 20.03 25.75
C SER A 829 -3.51 19.70 26.75
N PHE A 830 -2.70 18.69 26.47
CA PHE A 830 -1.58 18.24 27.30
C PHE A 830 -0.28 18.24 26.49
N ASP A 831 0.86 18.22 27.19
CA ASP A 831 2.20 18.19 26.58
C ASP A 831 2.92 16.92 27.03
N ASN A 832 3.01 15.96 26.11
CA ASN A 832 3.73 14.70 26.24
C ASN A 832 4.42 14.40 24.90
N HIS A 833 5.44 15.21 24.58
CA HIS A 833 6.20 15.10 23.35
C HIS A 833 7.37 14.13 23.48
N ARG A 834 7.51 13.21 22.54
CA ARG A 834 8.58 12.20 22.55
C ARG A 834 9.70 12.56 21.58
N VAL A 835 10.95 12.30 21.97
CA VAL A 835 12.12 12.54 21.09
C VAL A 835 12.94 11.27 21.00
N GLU A 836 13.13 10.76 19.78
CA GLU A 836 13.83 9.50 19.52
C GLU A 836 14.94 9.66 18.47
N LYS A 837 15.94 8.77 18.52
CA LYS A 837 17.03 8.71 17.54
C LYS A 837 17.03 7.33 16.88
N LEU A 838 16.81 7.29 15.57
CA LEU A 838 16.73 6.04 14.80
C LEU A 838 17.87 5.98 13.79
N ASN A 839 18.77 5.02 13.97
CA ASN A 839 19.99 4.93 13.16
C ASN A 839 19.75 4.43 11.74
N ALA A 840 18.56 3.93 11.43
CA ALA A 840 18.21 3.43 10.10
C ALA A 840 17.65 4.51 9.17
N ILE A 841 17.25 5.67 9.72
CA ILE A 841 16.66 6.77 8.96
C ILE A 841 17.75 7.62 8.28
N ARG A 842 17.48 7.98 7.03
CA ARG A 842 18.42 8.66 6.11
C ARG A 842 17.86 9.96 5.50
N SER A 843 16.56 10.22 5.57
CA SER A 843 15.91 11.41 5.00
C SER A 843 14.91 12.04 5.98
N ASP A 844 14.59 13.31 5.78
CA ASP A 844 13.58 14.01 6.59
C ASP A 844 12.20 13.39 6.40
N THR A 845 11.83 13.04 5.16
CA THR A 845 10.56 12.36 4.86
C THR A 845 10.43 11.05 5.63
N ALA A 846 11.47 10.21 5.65
CA ALA A 846 11.45 8.98 6.46
C ALA A 846 11.37 9.28 7.96
N ALA A 847 12.01 10.35 8.44
CA ALA A 847 11.92 10.79 9.83
C ALA A 847 10.51 11.29 10.20
N VAL A 848 9.84 12.01 9.29
CA VAL A 848 8.45 12.48 9.46
C VAL A 848 7.50 11.29 9.45
N GLY A 849 7.65 10.35 8.52
CA GLY A 849 6.87 9.11 8.50
C GLY A 849 7.02 8.30 9.79
N ALA A 850 8.25 8.16 10.29
CA ALA A 850 8.49 7.51 11.58
C ALA A 850 7.89 8.27 12.76
N ALA A 851 7.95 9.61 12.76
CA ALA A 851 7.32 10.43 13.79
C ALA A 851 5.79 10.32 13.76
N SER A 852 5.17 10.33 12.57
CA SER A 852 3.74 10.10 12.39
C SER A 852 3.36 8.72 12.91
N PHE A 853 4.06 7.68 12.47
CA PHE A 853 3.80 6.30 12.92
C PHE A 853 3.87 6.16 14.45
N ILE A 854 4.85 6.80 15.10
CA ILE A 854 4.93 6.82 16.58
C ILE A 854 3.73 7.53 17.20
N VAL A 855 3.34 8.67 16.64
CA VAL A 855 2.21 9.46 17.12
C VAL A 855 0.90 8.69 16.92
N ASP A 856 0.65 8.12 15.76
CA ASP A 856 -0.57 7.40 15.38
C ASP A 856 -0.76 6.14 16.25
N GLU A 857 0.31 5.37 16.48
CA GLU A 857 0.27 4.19 17.35
C GLU A 857 0.07 4.55 18.85
N LEU A 858 0.46 5.76 19.27
CA LEU A 858 0.45 6.20 20.67
C LEU A 858 -0.45 7.43 20.92
N ASP A 859 -1.42 7.64 20.02
CA ASP A 859 -2.28 8.81 19.99
C ASP A 859 -3.40 8.76 21.04
N SER A 860 -3.59 7.61 21.67
CA SER A 860 -4.64 7.40 22.66
C SER A 860 -4.05 6.85 23.96
N PRO A 861 -4.73 7.06 25.10
CA PRO A 861 -4.30 6.49 26.37
C PRO A 861 -4.14 4.98 26.31
N GLN A 862 -3.05 4.47 26.86
CA GLN A 862 -2.85 3.02 26.94
C GLN A 862 -3.73 2.42 28.04
N TRP A 863 -4.30 1.26 27.74
CA TRP A 863 -5.05 0.44 28.69
C TRP A 863 -4.25 -0.83 28.99
N GLU A 864 -4.18 -1.22 30.25
CA GLU A 864 -3.63 -2.53 30.64
C GLU A 864 -4.72 -3.31 31.35
N ALA A 865 -4.95 -4.55 30.93
CA ALA A 865 -5.95 -5.45 31.47
C ALA A 865 -5.30 -6.76 31.93
N GLU A 866 -5.46 -7.12 33.20
CA GLU A 866 -5.17 -8.47 33.67
C GLU A 866 -6.45 -9.30 33.58
N VAL A 867 -6.44 -10.34 32.75
CA VAL A 867 -7.60 -11.19 32.46
C VAL A 867 -7.33 -12.59 32.98
N THR A 868 -8.24 -13.10 33.79
CA THR A 868 -8.11 -14.43 34.38
C THR A 868 -9.20 -15.37 33.88
N ILE A 869 -8.78 -16.47 33.25
CA ILE A 869 -9.67 -17.45 32.60
C ILE A 869 -9.68 -18.76 33.42
N PRO A 870 -10.85 -19.21 33.91
CA PRO A 870 -10.96 -20.45 34.67
C PRO A 870 -10.94 -21.69 33.75
N GLN A 871 -10.10 -22.70 34.04
CA GLN A 871 -9.94 -23.91 33.20
C GLN A 871 -11.08 -24.96 33.30
N ARG A 872 -12.35 -24.54 33.44
CA ARG A 872 -13.37 -25.43 34.03
C ARG A 872 -14.14 -26.38 33.12
N GLU A 873 -14.17 -26.23 31.80
CA GLU A 873 -14.99 -27.12 30.93
C GLU A 873 -14.15 -27.82 29.84
N ALA A 874 -14.55 -29.05 29.50
CA ALA A 874 -14.02 -29.74 28.32
C ALA A 874 -14.46 -28.98 27.05
N GLY A 875 -13.68 -29.05 25.96
CA GLY A 875 -14.05 -28.45 24.67
C GLY A 875 -13.97 -26.92 24.58
N PHE A 876 -13.50 -26.27 25.63
CA PHE A 876 -13.30 -24.83 25.66
C PHE A 876 -12.05 -24.41 24.87
N ALA A 877 -12.22 -23.59 23.84
CA ALA A 877 -11.15 -22.99 23.05
C ALA A 877 -10.60 -21.73 23.74
N LEU A 878 -9.34 -21.78 24.18
CA LEU A 878 -8.70 -20.65 24.86
C LEU A 878 -8.51 -19.44 23.92
N VAL A 879 -8.25 -19.69 22.64
CA VAL A 879 -8.10 -18.62 21.64
C VAL A 879 -9.40 -17.84 21.40
N ASP A 880 -10.56 -18.45 21.61
CA ASP A 880 -11.86 -17.81 21.42
C ASP A 880 -12.29 -17.05 22.70
N ALA A 881 -11.91 -17.55 23.87
CA ALA A 881 -12.26 -17.00 25.17
C ALA A 881 -11.67 -15.61 25.49
N ILE A 882 -10.70 -15.15 24.69
CA ILE A 882 -10.03 -13.86 24.88
C ILE A 882 -10.67 -12.83 23.96
N ALA A 883 -11.92 -12.48 24.26
CA ALA A 883 -12.65 -11.44 23.57
C ALA A 883 -12.50 -10.10 24.33
N PRO A 884 -11.69 -9.13 23.84
CA PRO A 884 -11.51 -7.85 24.51
C PRO A 884 -12.79 -7.02 24.57
N SER A 885 -13.78 -7.33 23.74
CA SER A 885 -15.14 -6.77 23.80
C SER A 885 -15.83 -6.96 25.16
N GLN A 886 -15.40 -7.96 25.95
CA GLN A 886 -15.88 -8.18 27.31
C GLN A 886 -15.18 -7.29 28.36
N LEU A 887 -14.09 -6.61 28.01
CA LEU A 887 -13.39 -5.69 28.90
C LEU A 887 -14.05 -4.31 28.86
N PRO A 888 -14.09 -3.56 29.99
CA PRO A 888 -14.59 -2.19 30.03
C PRO A 888 -13.59 -1.19 29.42
N THR A 889 -13.17 -1.44 28.18
CA THR A 889 -12.28 -0.63 27.37
C THR A 889 -13.04 -0.04 26.17
N PRO A 890 -12.51 0.99 25.48
CA PRO A 890 -13.07 1.44 24.22
C PRO A 890 -13.11 0.29 23.19
N GLY A 891 -14.17 0.23 22.38
CA GLY A 891 -14.47 -0.93 21.52
C GLY A 891 -13.48 -1.19 20.39
N ASP A 892 -12.65 -0.20 20.02
CA ASP A 892 -11.75 -0.26 18.85
C ASP A 892 -10.27 -0.47 19.22
N GLU A 893 -9.97 -0.81 20.48
CA GLU A 893 -8.58 -1.00 20.93
C GLU A 893 -8.02 -2.36 20.47
N ARG A 894 -6.84 -2.33 19.83
CA ARG A 894 -6.05 -3.54 19.55
C ARG A 894 -5.26 -3.94 20.79
N PHE A 895 -5.44 -5.16 21.28
CA PHE A 895 -4.73 -5.67 22.45
C PHE A 895 -3.50 -6.50 22.08
N GLU A 896 -2.44 -6.31 22.83
CA GLU A 896 -1.22 -7.09 22.77
C GLU A 896 -1.00 -7.88 24.05
N ILE A 897 -0.34 -9.02 23.91
CA ILE A 897 -0.01 -9.88 25.04
C ILE A 897 1.30 -9.42 25.65
N ARG A 898 1.24 -8.94 26.89
CA ARG A 898 2.41 -8.55 27.69
C ARG A 898 2.99 -9.75 28.43
N SER A 899 2.14 -10.59 29.00
CA SER A 899 2.54 -11.84 29.63
C SER A 899 1.42 -12.86 29.61
N ILE A 900 1.81 -14.14 29.64
CA ILE A 900 0.92 -15.27 29.86
C ILE A 900 1.47 -16.02 31.09
N ASP A 901 0.66 -16.10 32.14
CA ASP A 901 0.97 -16.83 33.36
C ASP A 901 -0.01 -17.99 33.54
N GLU A 902 0.49 -19.21 33.38
CA GLU A 902 -0.33 -20.43 33.44
C GLU A 902 -0.13 -21.17 34.77
N SER A 903 -1.24 -21.58 35.41
CA SER A 903 -1.23 -22.41 36.62
C SER A 903 -2.25 -23.55 36.52
N ALA A 904 -2.16 -24.54 37.43
CA ALA A 904 -3.12 -25.64 37.47
C ALA A 904 -4.52 -25.11 37.86
N GLY A 905 -5.40 -24.97 36.86
CA GLY A 905 -6.78 -24.52 36.99
C GLY A 905 -7.09 -23.12 36.44
N GLU A 906 -6.10 -22.34 36.02
CA GLU A 906 -6.28 -20.91 35.67
C GLU A 906 -5.18 -20.40 34.73
N ILE A 907 -5.58 -19.56 33.77
CA ILE A 907 -4.66 -18.83 32.87
C ILE A 907 -4.86 -17.34 33.15
N SER A 908 -3.78 -16.62 33.47
CA SER A 908 -3.77 -15.17 33.58
C SER A 908 -3.05 -14.55 32.39
N LEU A 909 -3.67 -13.55 31.78
CA LEU A 909 -3.16 -12.82 30.64
C LEU A 909 -3.01 -11.36 31.03
N THR A 910 -1.81 -10.80 30.84
CA THR A 910 -1.65 -9.34 30.87
C THR A 910 -1.78 -8.84 29.45
N LEU A 911 -2.86 -8.12 29.15
CA LEU A 911 -3.13 -7.49 27.87
C LEU A 911 -2.82 -5.99 27.96
N GLY A 912 -2.17 -5.43 26.95
CA GLY A 912 -2.02 -3.99 26.79
C GLY A 912 -2.72 -3.55 25.52
N ALA A 913 -3.63 -2.58 25.60
CA ALA A 913 -4.13 -1.89 24.41
C ALA A 913 -2.97 -1.08 23.80
N ARG A 914 -2.62 -1.42 22.56
CA ARG A 914 -1.55 -0.86 21.72
C ARG A 914 -0.13 -1.19 22.15
N LEU A 915 0.80 -1.04 21.19
CA LEU A 915 2.24 -1.22 21.38
C LEU A 915 2.78 -0.27 22.45
N SER A 916 3.76 -0.70 23.24
CA SER A 916 4.49 0.28 24.07
C SER A 916 5.36 1.13 23.16
N ALA A 917 5.73 2.33 23.60
CA ALA A 917 6.62 3.16 22.80
C ALA A 917 7.96 2.48 22.46
N GLY A 918 8.46 1.62 23.34
CA GLY A 918 9.64 0.80 23.05
C GLY A 918 9.37 -0.22 21.94
N ASP A 919 8.20 -0.86 21.94
CA ASP A 919 7.84 -1.85 20.93
C ASP A 919 7.61 -1.19 19.55
N VAL A 920 7.02 0.01 19.52
CA VAL A 920 6.86 0.81 18.29
C VAL A 920 8.23 1.17 17.70
N ILE A 921 9.17 1.63 18.54
CA ILE A 921 10.53 1.98 18.11
C ILE A 921 11.27 0.74 17.59
N ASP A 922 11.22 -0.35 18.34
CA ASP A 922 11.84 -1.61 17.94
C ASP A 922 11.26 -2.15 16.63
N LYS A 923 9.95 -1.97 16.39
CA LYS A 923 9.28 -2.32 15.13
C LYS A 923 9.81 -1.50 13.95
N ILE A 924 9.96 -0.18 14.12
CA ILE A 924 10.56 0.69 13.10
C ILE A 924 12.02 0.29 12.85
N GLU A 925 12.84 0.13 13.89
CA GLU A 925 14.26 -0.20 13.72
C GLU A 925 14.46 -1.58 13.07
N ARG A 926 13.65 -2.60 13.42
CA ARG A 926 13.71 -3.91 12.74
C ARG A 926 13.32 -3.81 11.27
N SER A 927 12.20 -3.13 11.00
CA SER A 927 11.71 -2.96 9.63
C SER A 927 12.72 -2.23 8.74
N LEU A 928 13.50 -1.30 9.28
CA LEU A 928 14.50 -0.59 8.49
C LEU A 928 15.89 -1.28 8.50
N SER A 929 16.27 -1.99 9.57
CA SER A 929 17.59 -2.63 9.70
C SER A 929 17.73 -3.96 8.96
N GLU A 930 16.65 -4.71 8.80
CA GLU A 930 16.66 -5.96 8.03
C GLU A 930 16.93 -5.69 6.53
N THR A 931 16.52 -4.53 6.00
CA THR A 931 16.84 -4.08 4.63
C THR A 931 18.35 -3.83 4.46
N ALA A 932 18.99 -3.21 5.46
CA ALA A 932 20.42 -2.88 5.42
C ALA A 932 21.35 -4.11 5.44
N ARG A 933 20.82 -5.32 5.67
CA ARG A 933 21.57 -6.58 5.63
C ARG A 933 21.52 -7.29 4.28
N GLU A 934 20.59 -6.89 3.40
CA GLU A 934 20.40 -7.50 2.07
C GLU A 934 21.11 -6.73 0.93
N VAL A 935 21.54 -5.49 1.17
CA VAL A 935 22.33 -4.65 0.24
C VAL A 935 23.84 -4.92 0.36
#